data_AF-A0A946E6I8-F1
#
_entry.id   AF-A0A946E6I8-F1
#
_cell.length_a   1.000
_cell.length_b   1.000
_cell.length_c   1.000
_cell.angle_alpha   90.00
_cell.angle_beta   90.00
_cell.angle_gamma   90.00
#
_symmetry.space_group_name_H-M   'P 1'
#
loop_
_entity.id
_entity.type
_entity.pdbx_description
1 polymer ?
#
loop_
_entity_poly.entity_id
_entity_poly.type
_entity_poly.pdbx_seq_one_letter_code
_entity_poly.pdbx_strand_id
1 'polypeptide(L)'
;APDAAWNAADCDGDGVANGQEVTDGTDPLDDCSFVLGSISLAVTSTSDCDGDGVTNADESTDGTDPTDPCSFILTSATTAPNAAWTASDCDGDGVINSDEVTDGTDPADSCSFVLASATTAPDAAWTATDCDGDGVTNGDEVIDGTDPLDNCSFVLGSISLAITSTSDCDGDGVTNADEFADGTDPFDDCSFLESSISLSVTSVSDCDGDGVTNADEFADGTDPADPCSFILTSATTAPDVSWNGADCDGDGVANSNEITDGTNPLDSCSFRFLSITLAPDSLWLVSDCDGDGVTNATELTDATDPLNDCSFLNGSISIAITSINDCDGDGVSNADEFSDGSNPFDACSYVLTSISLPITAGIDCDGDGVIDEAEINSGTNPSDSCSFVLSDATLPASAMWNVGDCDGDGVINMDELLDSTDPLNDCSFLPTSITVSIVSASDCDGDGIINSDEYVDGTDMFDPCSFFLSSVSVAPDSLWNTLDCDGDGVTNGIETSDVTNPLDPCSYENASISLPITTTVDCDGDGVTNANEFDDGTDATDPCSYDPDNITVVIVANVDCDSDGLTDSLEIANGSNPFDACDPDNNNLCNEDLFIPEGFSPNGDGVNDVFVIRGLNNYDKREVLFLNRWGNKVYESQDYKNDWDGTNQFGTSRGNELPVATYFYIFNFGTTTGGDPIIFKGFIYLNR
;
A
#
# COMPACT_ATOMS: atom_id res chain seq x y z
N ALA A 1 -107.75 -19.68 -78.14
CA ALA A 1 -107.06 -20.67 -77.30
C ALA A 1 -105.60 -20.32 -77.38
N PRO A 2 -104.90 -20.17 -76.24
CA PRO A 2 -103.46 -20.00 -76.25
C PRO A 2 -102.80 -21.16 -77.01
N ASP A 3 -101.71 -20.86 -77.72
CA ASP A 3 -100.96 -21.87 -78.46
C ASP A 3 -99.86 -22.50 -77.59
N ALA A 4 -99.17 -23.51 -78.12
CA ALA A 4 -98.12 -24.22 -77.38
C ALA A 4 -96.91 -23.33 -77.05
N ALA A 5 -96.69 -22.23 -77.79
CA ALA A 5 -95.61 -21.30 -77.50
C ALA A 5 -95.96 -20.41 -76.30
N TRP A 6 -97.23 -19.97 -76.21
CA TRP A 6 -97.70 -19.24 -75.03
C TRP A 6 -97.65 -20.09 -73.76
N ASN A 7 -98.09 -21.35 -73.79
CA ASN A 7 -98.07 -22.22 -72.59
C ASN A 7 -96.66 -22.52 -72.04
N ALA A 8 -95.62 -22.39 -72.86
CA ALA A 8 -94.23 -22.68 -72.48
C ALA A 8 -93.40 -21.41 -72.22
N ALA A 9 -93.98 -20.23 -72.48
CA ALA A 9 -93.37 -18.96 -72.11
C ALA A 9 -93.67 -18.66 -70.63
N ASP A 10 -92.80 -17.85 -70.06
CA ASP A 10 -92.96 -17.16 -68.79
C ASP A 10 -93.09 -15.68 -69.18
N CYS A 11 -94.30 -15.13 -69.08
CA CYS A 11 -94.64 -13.84 -69.67
C CYS A 11 -94.43 -12.65 -68.73
N ASP A 12 -94.44 -12.88 -67.43
CA ASP A 12 -94.25 -11.90 -66.37
C ASP A 12 -92.90 -12.05 -65.64
N GLY A 13 -92.22 -13.19 -65.81
CA GLY A 13 -90.84 -13.41 -65.38
C GLY A 13 -90.71 -14.03 -63.99
N ASP A 14 -91.79 -14.61 -63.44
CA ASP A 14 -91.85 -15.23 -62.11
C ASP A 14 -91.13 -16.60 -62.04
N GLY A 15 -90.66 -17.13 -63.17
CA GLY A 15 -90.01 -18.44 -63.28
C GLY A 15 -90.97 -19.62 -63.41
N VAL A 16 -92.28 -19.38 -63.49
CA VAL A 16 -93.33 -20.37 -63.77
C VAL A 16 -93.80 -20.20 -65.22
N ALA A 17 -94.05 -21.31 -65.92
CA ALA A 17 -94.57 -21.22 -67.29
C ALA A 17 -96.07 -20.93 -67.28
N ASN A 18 -96.57 -20.09 -68.19
CA ASN A 18 -97.99 -19.71 -68.30
C ASN A 18 -98.97 -20.91 -68.26
N GLY A 19 -98.58 -22.05 -68.86
CA GLY A 19 -99.41 -23.26 -68.84
C GLY A 19 -99.48 -23.94 -67.47
N GLN A 20 -98.41 -23.84 -66.69
CA GLN A 20 -98.32 -24.33 -65.31
C GLN A 20 -99.10 -23.40 -64.37
N GLU A 21 -99.00 -22.09 -64.54
CA GLU A 21 -99.78 -21.11 -63.78
C GLU A 21 -101.30 -21.25 -63.98
N VAL A 22 -101.75 -21.47 -65.21
CA VAL A 22 -103.17 -21.80 -65.48
C VAL A 22 -103.61 -23.09 -64.77
N THR A 23 -102.67 -24.02 -64.54
CA THR A 23 -102.93 -25.26 -63.80
C THR A 23 -102.97 -25.01 -62.29
N ASP A 24 -102.08 -24.15 -61.79
CA ASP A 24 -101.96 -23.77 -60.38
C ASP A 24 -103.03 -22.75 -59.94
N GLY A 25 -103.67 -22.10 -60.91
CA GLY A 25 -104.70 -21.09 -60.68
C GLY A 25 -104.15 -19.69 -60.42
N THR A 26 -102.89 -19.44 -60.81
CA THR A 26 -102.21 -18.14 -60.72
C THR A 26 -102.36 -17.35 -62.04
N ASP A 27 -102.04 -16.05 -62.03
CA ASP A 27 -102.23 -15.16 -63.18
C ASP A 27 -100.94 -15.01 -64.02
N PRO A 28 -100.89 -15.53 -65.27
CA PRO A 28 -99.68 -15.52 -66.14
C PRO A 28 -99.17 -14.18 -66.64
N LEU A 29 -99.60 -13.08 -66.02
CA LEU A 29 -99.23 -11.71 -66.34
C LEU A 29 -98.93 -10.88 -65.08
N ASP A 30 -98.96 -11.50 -63.91
CA ASP A 30 -98.73 -10.89 -62.60
C ASP A 30 -97.59 -11.65 -61.94
N ASP A 31 -96.41 -11.06 -61.95
CA ASP A 31 -95.17 -11.66 -61.46
C ASP A 31 -95.13 -11.91 -59.94
N CYS A 32 -96.16 -11.45 -59.21
CA CYS A 32 -96.41 -11.78 -57.81
C CYS A 32 -97.51 -12.83 -57.61
N SER A 33 -98.08 -13.36 -58.70
CA SER A 33 -99.08 -14.42 -58.69
C SER A 33 -98.43 -15.73 -59.09
N PHE A 34 -97.79 -16.43 -58.15
CA PHE A 34 -97.13 -17.70 -58.44
C PHE A 34 -97.16 -18.69 -57.26
N VAL A 35 -96.77 -19.93 -57.53
CA VAL A 35 -96.55 -20.96 -56.50
C VAL A 35 -95.06 -21.30 -56.50
N LEU A 36 -94.37 -21.02 -55.40
CA LEU A 36 -92.92 -21.25 -55.24
C LEU A 36 -92.46 -22.64 -55.73
N GLY A 37 -93.19 -23.69 -55.35
CA GLY A 37 -92.87 -25.07 -55.72
C GLY A 37 -93.01 -25.40 -57.21
N SER A 38 -93.59 -24.49 -58.01
CA SER A 38 -93.80 -24.62 -59.45
C SER A 38 -92.76 -23.88 -60.29
N ILE A 39 -91.87 -23.09 -59.67
CA ILE A 39 -90.77 -22.41 -60.34
C ILE A 39 -89.86 -23.46 -61.01
N SER A 40 -89.69 -23.32 -62.31
CA SER A 40 -88.90 -24.26 -63.12
C SER A 40 -88.08 -23.59 -64.23
N LEU A 41 -88.29 -22.29 -64.43
CA LEU A 41 -87.56 -21.39 -65.32
C LEU A 41 -86.74 -20.40 -64.47
N ALA A 42 -85.89 -19.62 -65.12
CA ALA A 42 -85.11 -18.60 -64.43
C ALA A 42 -86.01 -17.41 -64.07
N VAL A 43 -86.07 -17.06 -62.79
CA VAL A 43 -86.78 -15.87 -62.30
C VAL A 43 -86.05 -14.64 -62.83
N THR A 44 -86.79 -13.77 -63.53
CA THR A 44 -86.28 -12.50 -64.08
C THR A 44 -87.11 -11.29 -63.66
N SER A 45 -88.17 -11.54 -62.88
CA SER A 45 -88.98 -10.51 -62.24
C SER A 45 -88.12 -9.62 -61.36
N THR A 46 -88.22 -8.31 -61.59
CA THR A 46 -87.63 -7.28 -60.73
C THR A 46 -88.66 -6.70 -59.76
N SER A 47 -89.81 -7.36 -59.61
CA SER A 47 -90.82 -7.01 -58.62
C SER A 47 -90.41 -7.56 -57.25
N ASP A 48 -90.94 -6.94 -56.22
CA ASP A 48 -90.68 -7.18 -54.81
C ASP A 48 -92.05 -7.51 -54.20
N CYS A 49 -92.37 -8.80 -54.14
CA CYS A 49 -93.74 -9.29 -54.03
C CYS A 49 -94.26 -9.36 -52.60
N ASP A 50 -93.38 -9.60 -51.64
CA ASP A 50 -93.66 -9.48 -50.20
C ASP A 50 -93.31 -8.09 -49.64
N GLY A 51 -92.48 -7.33 -50.36
CA GLY A 51 -92.19 -5.93 -50.09
C GLY A 51 -91.11 -5.71 -49.04
N ASP A 52 -90.16 -6.63 -48.93
CA ASP A 52 -89.00 -6.52 -48.04
C ASP A 52 -87.86 -5.66 -48.61
N GLY A 53 -87.98 -5.22 -49.86
CA GLY A 53 -86.97 -4.41 -50.55
C GLY A 53 -86.00 -5.20 -51.42
N VAL A 54 -86.11 -6.53 -51.47
CA VAL A 54 -85.37 -7.44 -52.35
C VAL A 54 -86.27 -7.83 -53.52
N THR A 55 -85.70 -8.00 -54.72
CA THR A 55 -86.50 -8.41 -55.88
C THR A 55 -86.53 -9.92 -56.00
N ASN A 56 -87.62 -10.50 -56.50
CA ASN A 56 -87.76 -11.96 -56.66
C ASN A 56 -86.58 -12.60 -57.44
N ALA A 57 -85.97 -11.88 -58.38
CA ALA A 57 -84.77 -12.35 -59.10
C ALA A 57 -83.51 -12.38 -58.23
N ASP A 58 -83.34 -11.38 -57.35
CA ASP A 58 -82.25 -11.35 -56.38
C ASP A 58 -82.46 -12.43 -55.31
N GLU A 59 -83.68 -12.59 -54.80
CA GLU A 59 -84.05 -13.63 -53.83
C GLU A 59 -83.89 -15.05 -54.38
N SER A 60 -84.28 -15.28 -55.64
CA SER A 60 -84.00 -16.55 -56.31
C SER A 60 -82.50 -16.82 -56.44
N THR A 61 -81.66 -15.78 -56.46
CA THR A 61 -80.19 -15.91 -56.50
C THR A 61 -79.62 -16.19 -55.11
N ASP A 62 -80.17 -15.53 -54.09
CA ASP A 62 -79.72 -15.61 -52.69
C ASP A 62 -80.28 -16.82 -51.94
N GLY A 63 -81.36 -17.42 -52.45
CA GLY A 63 -82.05 -18.55 -51.83
C GLY A 63 -83.02 -18.15 -50.71
N THR A 64 -83.50 -16.90 -50.72
CA THR A 64 -84.57 -16.42 -49.84
C THR A 64 -85.96 -16.64 -50.47
N ASP A 65 -87.02 -16.49 -49.68
CA ASP A 65 -88.40 -16.79 -50.10
C ASP A 65 -89.13 -15.50 -50.57
N PRO A 66 -89.40 -15.34 -51.88
CA PRO A 66 -90.01 -14.14 -52.48
C PRO A 66 -91.49 -13.91 -52.15
N THR A 67 -92.00 -14.62 -51.16
CA THR A 67 -93.36 -14.45 -50.63
C THR A 67 -93.39 -14.30 -49.11
N ASP A 68 -92.23 -14.36 -48.44
CA ASP A 68 -92.10 -14.21 -47.00
C ASP A 68 -91.27 -12.95 -46.70
N PRO A 69 -91.88 -11.85 -46.24
CA PRO A 69 -91.20 -10.58 -46.03
C PRO A 69 -90.11 -10.64 -44.93
N CYS A 70 -90.01 -11.73 -44.18
CA CYS A 70 -88.94 -11.95 -43.20
C CYS A 70 -87.84 -12.89 -43.71
N SER A 71 -87.92 -13.32 -44.97
CA SER A 71 -86.88 -14.10 -45.64
C SER A 71 -86.13 -13.19 -46.61
N PHE A 72 -85.12 -12.46 -46.11
CA PHE A 72 -84.34 -11.55 -46.95
C PHE A 72 -82.86 -11.53 -46.59
N ILE A 73 -82.05 -10.96 -47.50
CA ILE A 73 -80.69 -10.54 -47.23
C ILE A 73 -80.63 -9.03 -47.42
N LEU A 74 -80.44 -8.28 -46.34
CA LEU A 74 -80.51 -6.82 -46.35
C LEU A 74 -79.56 -6.17 -47.37
N THR A 75 -78.39 -6.77 -47.59
CA THR A 75 -77.41 -6.25 -48.57
C THR A 75 -77.83 -6.40 -50.04
N SER A 76 -78.83 -7.24 -50.31
CA SER A 76 -79.40 -7.44 -51.65
C SER A 76 -80.61 -6.56 -51.91
N ALA A 77 -81.07 -5.78 -50.92
CA ALA A 77 -82.20 -4.88 -51.07
C ALA A 77 -81.87 -3.74 -52.06
N THR A 78 -82.58 -3.70 -53.18
CA THR A 78 -82.43 -2.67 -54.22
C THR A 78 -83.70 -1.84 -54.44
N THR A 79 -84.82 -2.25 -53.86
CA THR A 79 -86.10 -1.52 -53.80
C THR A 79 -86.36 -0.97 -52.40
N ALA A 80 -87.36 -0.11 -52.26
CA ALA A 80 -87.75 0.44 -50.96
C ALA A 80 -88.80 -0.50 -50.32
N PRO A 81 -88.60 -0.97 -49.08
CA PRO A 81 -89.55 -1.84 -48.41
C PRO A 81 -90.95 -1.20 -48.25
N ASN A 82 -91.97 -2.04 -48.19
CA ASN A 82 -93.37 -1.64 -48.08
C ASN A 82 -93.77 -1.36 -46.61
N ALA A 83 -94.98 -0.81 -46.43
CA ALA A 83 -95.48 -0.46 -45.10
C ALA A 83 -95.75 -1.67 -44.18
N ALA A 84 -95.97 -2.86 -44.75
CA ALA A 84 -96.17 -4.08 -43.98
C ALA A 84 -94.84 -4.56 -43.39
N TRP A 85 -93.79 -4.64 -44.22
CA TRP A 85 -92.43 -4.96 -43.77
C TRP A 85 -91.94 -3.99 -42.70
N THR A 86 -92.10 -2.67 -42.90
CA THR A 86 -91.65 -1.67 -41.93
C THR A 86 -92.31 -1.77 -40.55
N ALA A 87 -93.48 -2.40 -40.45
CA ALA A 87 -94.24 -2.56 -39.21
C ALA A 87 -94.17 -3.99 -38.65
N SER A 88 -93.47 -4.90 -39.35
CA SER A 88 -93.13 -6.23 -38.87
C SER A 88 -91.91 -6.16 -37.97
N ASP A 89 -91.72 -7.24 -37.22
CA ASP A 89 -90.60 -7.56 -36.34
C ASP A 89 -90.21 -8.97 -36.80
N CYS A 90 -89.18 -9.05 -37.64
CA CYS A 90 -88.92 -10.24 -38.44
C CYS A 90 -88.06 -11.28 -37.72
N ASP A 91 -87.24 -10.86 -36.76
CA ASP A 91 -86.39 -11.72 -35.95
C ASP A 91 -86.91 -11.94 -34.52
N GLY A 92 -87.98 -11.24 -34.14
CA GLY A 92 -88.74 -11.47 -32.91
C GLY A 92 -88.16 -10.80 -31.68
N ASP A 93 -87.25 -9.84 -31.84
CA ASP A 93 -86.54 -9.16 -30.75
C ASP A 93 -87.38 -8.08 -30.02
N GLY A 94 -88.55 -7.72 -30.56
CA GLY A 94 -89.43 -6.68 -30.03
C GLY A 94 -89.20 -5.27 -30.60
N VAL A 95 -88.27 -5.12 -31.54
CA VAL A 95 -88.03 -3.92 -32.34
C VAL A 95 -88.63 -4.14 -33.73
N ILE A 96 -89.28 -3.11 -34.28
CA ILE A 96 -89.84 -3.21 -35.64
C ILE A 96 -88.78 -2.85 -36.67
N ASN A 97 -88.83 -3.47 -37.85
CA ASN A 97 -87.81 -3.31 -38.90
C ASN A 97 -87.51 -1.84 -39.25
N SER A 98 -88.50 -0.93 -39.17
CA SER A 98 -88.26 0.49 -39.44
C SER A 98 -87.44 1.23 -38.38
N ASP A 99 -87.58 0.82 -37.11
CA ASP A 99 -86.81 1.39 -36.01
C ASP A 99 -85.38 0.84 -36.07
N GLU A 100 -85.21 -0.43 -36.38
CA GLU A 100 -83.89 -1.06 -36.58
C GLU A 100 -83.09 -0.46 -37.73
N VAL A 101 -83.73 -0.24 -38.89
CA VAL A 101 -83.10 0.48 -40.00
C VAL A 101 -82.70 1.91 -39.59
N THR A 102 -83.44 2.53 -38.67
CA THR A 102 -83.12 3.87 -38.14
C THR A 102 -81.92 3.83 -37.18
N ASP A 103 -81.86 2.80 -36.34
CA ASP A 103 -80.81 2.60 -35.34
C ASP A 103 -79.53 1.96 -35.91
N GLY A 104 -79.63 1.39 -37.11
CA GLY A 104 -78.54 0.71 -37.79
C GLY A 104 -78.33 -0.73 -37.29
N THR A 105 -79.36 -1.36 -36.75
CA THR A 105 -79.37 -2.78 -36.38
C THR A 105 -79.93 -3.65 -37.51
N ASP A 106 -79.76 -4.97 -37.43
CA ASP A 106 -80.11 -5.91 -38.51
C ASP A 106 -81.48 -6.58 -38.27
N PRO A 107 -82.53 -6.26 -39.06
CA PRO A 107 -83.90 -6.78 -38.86
C PRO A 107 -84.12 -8.28 -39.05
N ALA A 108 -83.03 -9.03 -39.26
CA ALA A 108 -83.03 -10.48 -39.39
C ALA A 108 -82.15 -11.17 -38.33
N ASP A 109 -81.51 -10.41 -37.44
CA ASP A 109 -80.62 -10.92 -36.39
C ASP A 109 -81.15 -10.49 -35.02
N SER A 110 -81.78 -11.43 -34.31
CA SER A 110 -82.45 -11.21 -33.04
C SER A 110 -81.55 -10.70 -31.91
N CYS A 111 -80.23 -10.71 -32.10
CA CYS A 111 -79.25 -10.15 -31.16
C CYS A 111 -78.67 -8.81 -31.62
N SER A 112 -79.14 -8.26 -32.73
CA SER A 112 -78.80 -6.95 -33.25
C SER A 112 -79.95 -5.99 -32.95
N PHE A 113 -79.97 -5.39 -31.77
CA PHE A 113 -81.07 -4.49 -31.40
C PHE A 113 -80.67 -3.37 -30.45
N VAL A 114 -81.55 -2.38 -30.31
CA VAL A 114 -81.44 -1.34 -29.29
C VAL A 114 -82.63 -1.49 -28.34
N LEU A 115 -82.36 -1.92 -27.10
CA LEU A 115 -83.41 -2.22 -26.11
C LEU A 115 -84.40 -1.06 -25.88
N ALA A 116 -83.93 0.18 -26.00
CA ALA A 116 -84.75 1.39 -25.84
C ALA A 116 -85.75 1.62 -27.00
N SER A 117 -85.53 0.99 -28.15
CA SER A 117 -86.36 1.09 -29.36
C SER A 117 -87.41 -0.01 -29.46
N ALA A 118 -87.40 -0.99 -28.53
CA ALA A 118 -88.40 -2.03 -28.48
C ALA A 118 -89.81 -1.44 -28.22
N THR A 119 -90.72 -1.64 -29.17
CA THR A 119 -92.11 -1.17 -29.10
C THR A 119 -93.13 -2.31 -29.17
N THR A 120 -92.70 -3.51 -29.55
CA THR A 120 -93.47 -4.76 -29.52
C THR A 120 -92.99 -5.66 -28.39
N ALA A 121 -93.71 -6.76 -28.15
CA ALA A 121 -93.29 -7.75 -27.17
C ALA A 121 -92.41 -8.80 -27.90
N PRO A 122 -91.20 -9.09 -27.40
CA PRO A 122 -90.34 -10.11 -28.00
C PRO A 122 -91.01 -11.48 -28.04
N ASP A 123 -90.56 -12.31 -28.96
CA ASP A 123 -91.12 -13.64 -29.20
C ASP A 123 -90.50 -14.72 -28.29
N ALA A 124 -91.02 -15.94 -28.38
CA ALA A 124 -90.55 -17.03 -27.54
C ALA A 124 -89.15 -17.54 -27.93
N ALA A 125 -88.71 -17.33 -29.19
CA ALA A 125 -87.38 -17.70 -29.63
C ALA A 125 -86.35 -16.75 -29.04
N TRP A 126 -86.57 -15.43 -29.15
CA TRP A 126 -85.71 -14.41 -28.55
C TRP A 126 -85.56 -14.60 -27.03
N THR A 127 -86.67 -14.81 -26.31
CA THR A 127 -86.62 -15.00 -24.84
C THR A 127 -85.81 -16.21 -24.38
N ALA A 128 -85.57 -17.19 -25.26
CA ALA A 128 -84.79 -18.40 -24.96
C ALA A 128 -83.34 -18.34 -25.49
N THR A 129 -83.00 -17.30 -26.24
CA THR A 129 -81.65 -17.02 -26.71
C THR A 129 -80.85 -16.32 -25.61
N ASP A 130 -79.52 -16.39 -25.74
CA ASP A 130 -78.52 -15.67 -24.96
C ASP A 130 -77.69 -14.89 -26.00
N CYS A 131 -77.89 -13.57 -26.04
CA CYS A 131 -77.35 -12.73 -27.09
C CYS A 131 -75.92 -12.25 -26.84
N ASP A 132 -75.52 -12.07 -25.59
CA ASP A 132 -74.18 -11.59 -25.22
C ASP A 132 -73.23 -12.71 -24.74
N GLY A 133 -73.77 -13.92 -24.55
CA GLY A 133 -73.06 -15.13 -24.22
C GLY A 133 -72.76 -15.29 -22.73
N ASP A 134 -73.41 -14.55 -21.84
CA ASP A 134 -73.19 -14.61 -20.39
C ASP A 134 -73.78 -15.87 -19.71
N GLY A 135 -74.53 -16.69 -20.45
CA GLY A 135 -75.19 -17.90 -19.97
C GLY A 135 -76.57 -17.68 -19.32
N VAL A 136 -77.08 -16.46 -19.33
CA VAL A 136 -78.45 -16.09 -18.94
C VAL A 136 -79.28 -15.92 -20.22
N THR A 137 -80.57 -16.26 -20.16
CA THR A 137 -81.45 -16.04 -21.32
C THR A 137 -81.96 -14.61 -21.32
N ASN A 138 -82.15 -14.01 -22.50
CA ASN A 138 -82.71 -12.66 -22.64
C ASN A 138 -84.02 -12.50 -21.85
N GLY A 139 -84.83 -13.56 -21.76
CA GLY A 139 -86.07 -13.56 -20.99
C GLY A 139 -85.87 -13.48 -19.48
N ASP A 140 -84.85 -14.15 -18.93
CA ASP A 140 -84.49 -14.09 -17.51
C ASP A 140 -83.84 -12.74 -17.16
N GLU A 141 -83.02 -12.19 -18.06
CA GLU A 141 -82.42 -10.87 -17.89
C GLU A 141 -83.44 -9.74 -17.85
N VAL A 142 -84.47 -9.80 -18.68
CA VAL A 142 -85.60 -8.85 -18.62
C VAL A 142 -86.33 -8.95 -17.28
N ILE A 143 -86.39 -10.14 -16.66
CA ILE A 143 -87.00 -10.34 -15.34
C ILE A 143 -86.11 -9.76 -14.24
N ASP A 144 -84.79 -9.98 -14.34
CA ASP A 144 -83.79 -9.54 -13.37
C ASP A 144 -83.41 -8.06 -13.51
N GLY A 145 -83.75 -7.45 -14.65
CA GLY A 145 -83.46 -6.07 -14.98
C GLY A 145 -82.01 -5.85 -15.42
N THR A 146 -81.39 -6.86 -16.01
CA THR A 146 -80.06 -6.81 -16.62
C THR A 146 -80.15 -6.59 -18.14
N ASP A 147 -79.01 -6.38 -18.81
CA ASP A 147 -78.97 -5.93 -20.21
C ASP A 147 -78.55 -7.09 -21.14
N PRO A 148 -79.45 -7.61 -22.01
CA PRO A 148 -79.19 -8.80 -22.83
C PRO A 148 -78.12 -8.67 -23.92
N LEU A 149 -77.44 -7.52 -23.98
CA LEU A 149 -76.35 -7.24 -24.91
C LEU A 149 -75.03 -6.91 -24.20
N ASP A 150 -75.01 -6.94 -22.86
CA ASP A 150 -73.85 -6.64 -22.04
C ASP A 150 -73.54 -7.82 -21.12
N ASN A 151 -72.56 -8.62 -21.53
CA ASN A 151 -72.17 -9.84 -20.82
C ASN A 151 -71.51 -9.64 -19.45
N CYS A 152 -71.43 -8.39 -18.97
CA CYS A 152 -71.12 -8.05 -17.58
C CYS A 152 -72.33 -7.56 -16.78
N SER A 153 -73.52 -7.65 -17.36
CA SER A 153 -74.79 -7.24 -16.77
C SER A 153 -75.63 -8.49 -16.56
N PHE A 154 -75.40 -9.22 -15.45
CA PHE A 154 -76.14 -10.46 -15.18
C PHE A 154 -76.24 -10.79 -13.69
N VAL A 155 -77.09 -11.77 -13.36
CA VAL A 155 -77.24 -12.30 -12.00
C VAL A 155 -76.74 -13.74 -11.96
N LEU A 156 -75.72 -14.02 -11.15
CA LEU A 156 -75.10 -15.35 -11.03
C LEU A 156 -76.09 -16.50 -10.78
N GLY A 157 -77.17 -16.22 -10.04
CA GLY A 157 -78.21 -17.21 -9.74
C GLY A 157 -79.12 -17.57 -10.91
N SER A 158 -79.07 -16.81 -12.00
CA SER A 158 -79.93 -16.93 -13.18
C SER A 158 -79.24 -17.59 -14.37
N ILE A 159 -77.94 -17.83 -14.28
CA ILE A 159 -77.17 -18.59 -15.28
C ILE A 159 -77.80 -19.99 -15.43
N SER A 160 -78.25 -20.29 -16.64
CA SER A 160 -78.94 -21.54 -16.96
C SER A 160 -78.44 -22.20 -18.25
N LEU A 161 -77.70 -21.45 -19.07
CA LEU A 161 -77.01 -21.91 -20.27
C LEU A 161 -75.49 -21.98 -20.03
N ALA A 162 -74.75 -22.41 -21.05
CA ALA A 162 -73.30 -22.40 -21.00
C ALA A 162 -72.81 -21.00 -21.34
N ILE A 163 -71.95 -20.44 -20.48
CA ILE A 163 -71.28 -19.15 -20.73
C ILE A 163 -70.36 -19.31 -21.94
N THR A 164 -70.57 -18.49 -22.96
CA THR A 164 -69.78 -18.48 -24.20
C THR A 164 -68.99 -17.20 -24.43
N SER A 165 -69.31 -16.14 -23.68
CA SER A 165 -68.49 -14.93 -23.60
C SER A 165 -67.13 -15.26 -22.99
N THR A 166 -66.11 -14.52 -23.41
CA THR A 166 -64.74 -14.58 -22.85
C THR A 166 -64.43 -13.31 -22.08
N SER A 167 -65.46 -12.68 -21.51
CA SER A 167 -65.32 -11.45 -20.75
C SER A 167 -64.78 -11.73 -19.35
N ASP A 168 -64.16 -10.69 -18.80
CA ASP A 168 -63.62 -10.59 -17.45
C ASP A 168 -64.18 -9.26 -16.93
N CYS A 169 -65.16 -9.33 -16.02
CA CYS A 169 -66.00 -8.19 -15.68
C CYS A 169 -65.46 -7.35 -14.53
N ASP A 170 -64.64 -7.93 -13.65
CA ASP A 170 -64.00 -7.23 -12.55
C ASP A 170 -62.51 -6.93 -12.81
N GLY A 171 -61.94 -7.53 -13.86
CA GLY A 171 -60.60 -7.26 -14.34
C GLY A 171 -59.53 -8.07 -13.63
N ASP A 172 -59.86 -9.16 -12.93
CA ASP A 172 -58.92 -10.02 -12.22
C ASP A 172 -58.07 -10.92 -13.15
N GLY A 173 -58.38 -10.94 -14.45
CA GLY A 173 -57.72 -11.74 -15.48
C GLY A 173 -58.28 -13.16 -15.64
N VAL A 174 -59.30 -13.54 -14.90
CA VAL A 174 -60.07 -14.78 -15.04
C VAL A 174 -61.35 -14.48 -15.84
N THR A 175 -61.78 -15.42 -16.68
CA THR A 175 -63.04 -15.21 -17.42
C THR A 175 -64.23 -15.58 -16.54
N ASN A 176 -65.36 -14.89 -16.70
CA ASN A 176 -66.60 -15.21 -15.97
C ASN A 176 -66.98 -16.70 -16.07
N ALA A 177 -66.66 -17.34 -17.22
CA ALA A 177 -66.88 -18.76 -17.47
C ALA A 177 -66.00 -19.67 -16.59
N ASP A 178 -64.72 -19.32 -16.44
CA ASP A 178 -63.78 -20.04 -15.59
C ASP A 178 -64.11 -19.82 -14.11
N GLU A 179 -64.45 -18.60 -13.72
CA GLU A 179 -64.86 -18.27 -12.35
C GLU A 179 -66.13 -19.00 -11.91
N PHE A 180 -67.13 -19.09 -12.79
CA PHE A 180 -68.33 -19.89 -12.53
C PHE A 180 -67.99 -21.38 -12.34
N ALA A 181 -66.99 -21.89 -13.07
CA ALA A 181 -66.53 -23.27 -12.94
C ALA A 181 -65.74 -23.49 -11.63
N ASP A 182 -64.97 -22.50 -11.21
CA ASP A 182 -64.13 -22.52 -10.01
C ASP A 182 -64.89 -22.17 -8.73
N GLY A 183 -66.05 -21.53 -8.87
CA GLY A 183 -66.89 -21.07 -7.77
C GLY A 183 -66.40 -19.76 -7.13
N THR A 184 -65.71 -18.93 -7.91
CA THR A 184 -65.34 -17.55 -7.55
C THR A 184 -66.41 -16.55 -8.05
N ASP A 185 -66.28 -15.26 -7.73
CA ASP A 185 -67.31 -14.24 -7.98
C ASP A 185 -66.88 -13.25 -9.07
N PRO A 186 -67.47 -13.29 -10.29
CA PRO A 186 -67.10 -12.45 -11.44
C PRO A 186 -67.27 -10.94 -11.32
N PHE A 187 -67.62 -10.46 -10.12
CA PHE A 187 -67.81 -9.05 -9.81
C PHE A 187 -66.99 -8.62 -8.59
N ASP A 188 -66.14 -9.48 -8.06
CA ASP A 188 -65.26 -9.25 -6.92
C ASP A 188 -63.85 -9.64 -7.34
N ASP A 189 -63.04 -8.64 -7.69
CA ASP A 189 -61.69 -8.81 -8.23
C ASP A 189 -60.67 -9.36 -7.21
N CYS A 190 -61.08 -9.59 -5.96
CA CYS A 190 -60.34 -10.34 -4.95
C CYS A 190 -60.81 -11.81 -4.82
N SER A 191 -61.81 -12.22 -5.59
CA SER A 191 -62.36 -13.56 -5.61
C SER A 191 -61.88 -14.28 -6.86
N PHE A 192 -60.69 -14.88 -6.81
CA PHE A 192 -60.15 -15.59 -7.96
C PHE A 192 -59.26 -16.77 -7.59
N LEU A 193 -58.95 -17.61 -8.59
CA LEU A 193 -57.93 -18.65 -8.49
C LEU A 193 -56.78 -18.31 -9.42
N GLU A 194 -55.58 -18.10 -8.88
CA GLU A 194 -54.38 -17.76 -9.66
C GLU A 194 -54.12 -18.72 -10.83
N SER A 195 -54.42 -20.01 -10.66
CA SER A 195 -54.21 -21.02 -11.71
C SER A 195 -55.11 -20.86 -12.93
N SER A 196 -56.16 -20.05 -12.80
CA SER A 196 -57.21 -19.86 -13.81
C SER A 196 -57.09 -18.51 -14.53
N ILE A 197 -56.15 -17.65 -14.12
CA ILE A 197 -55.83 -16.40 -14.82
C ILE A 197 -55.37 -16.74 -16.25
N SER A 198 -56.09 -16.21 -17.23
CA SER A 198 -55.85 -16.44 -18.65
C SER A 198 -55.81 -15.16 -19.48
N LEU A 199 -56.26 -14.04 -18.92
CA LEU A 199 -56.24 -12.70 -19.47
C LEU A 199 -55.23 -11.81 -18.72
N SER A 200 -55.11 -10.56 -19.18
CA SER A 200 -54.28 -9.58 -18.48
C SER A 200 -55.06 -8.98 -17.31
N VAL A 201 -54.50 -9.05 -16.11
CA VAL A 201 -55.08 -8.42 -14.91
C VAL A 201 -55.10 -6.90 -15.10
N THR A 202 -56.28 -6.30 -14.93
CA THR A 202 -56.50 -4.84 -14.99
C THR A 202 -57.13 -4.26 -13.73
N SER A 203 -57.49 -5.11 -12.77
CA SER A 203 -57.94 -4.71 -11.44
C SER A 203 -56.91 -3.79 -10.76
N VAL A 204 -57.42 -2.73 -10.16
CA VAL A 204 -56.64 -1.77 -9.35
C VAL A 204 -56.93 -1.94 -7.86
N SER A 205 -57.56 -3.06 -7.48
CA SER A 205 -57.76 -3.45 -6.10
C SER A 205 -56.46 -4.00 -5.50
N ASP A 206 -56.41 -3.96 -4.18
CA ASP A 206 -55.28 -4.33 -3.32
C ASP A 206 -55.88 -5.33 -2.31
N CYS A 207 -55.77 -6.62 -2.65
CA CYS A 207 -56.56 -7.67 -2.01
C CYS A 207 -55.95 -8.17 -0.70
N ASP A 208 -54.63 -8.09 -0.55
CA ASP A 208 -53.92 -8.46 0.65
C ASP A 208 -53.61 -7.27 1.58
N GLY A 209 -53.80 -6.04 1.09
CA GLY A 209 -53.70 -4.80 1.85
C GLY A 209 -52.28 -4.25 1.96
N ASP A 210 -51.35 -4.67 1.11
CA ASP A 210 -49.94 -4.30 1.17
C ASP A 210 -49.62 -2.91 0.56
N GLY A 211 -50.59 -2.31 -0.13
CA GLY A 211 -50.45 -1.03 -0.81
C GLY A 211 -50.11 -1.12 -2.31
N VAL A 212 -49.96 -2.31 -2.88
CA VAL A 212 -49.73 -2.61 -4.29
C VAL A 212 -51.06 -3.12 -4.88
N THR A 213 -51.30 -2.83 -6.16
CA THR A 213 -52.51 -3.32 -6.83
C THR A 213 -52.26 -4.67 -7.48
N ASN A 214 -53.27 -5.55 -7.55
CA ASN A 214 -53.15 -6.87 -8.17
C ASN A 214 -52.53 -6.81 -9.59
N ALA A 215 -52.87 -5.78 -10.39
CA ALA A 215 -52.30 -5.59 -11.71
C ALA A 215 -50.79 -5.23 -11.68
N ASP A 216 -50.36 -4.42 -10.72
CA ASP A 216 -48.95 -4.08 -10.53
C ASP A 216 -48.18 -5.30 -10.02
N GLU A 217 -48.74 -6.06 -9.09
CA GLU A 217 -48.14 -7.28 -8.55
C GLU A 217 -47.96 -8.37 -9.61
N PHE A 218 -48.98 -8.59 -10.44
CA PHE A 218 -48.87 -9.53 -11.56
C PHE A 218 -47.80 -9.09 -12.57
N ALA A 219 -47.64 -7.77 -12.78
CA ALA A 219 -46.60 -7.23 -13.66
C ALA A 219 -45.19 -7.41 -13.07
N ASP A 220 -45.05 -7.29 -11.75
CA ASP A 220 -43.79 -7.40 -11.01
C ASP A 220 -43.44 -8.84 -10.60
N GLY A 221 -44.42 -9.76 -10.66
CA GLY A 221 -44.29 -11.16 -10.29
C GLY A 221 -44.38 -11.41 -8.78
N THR A 222 -45.08 -10.55 -8.05
CA THR A 222 -45.44 -10.74 -6.63
C THR A 222 -46.82 -11.39 -6.49
N ASP A 223 -47.25 -11.70 -5.26
CA ASP A 223 -48.42 -12.57 -4.99
C ASP A 223 -49.55 -11.74 -4.36
N PRO A 224 -50.65 -11.46 -5.10
CA PRO A 224 -51.72 -10.59 -4.63
C PRO A 224 -52.57 -11.09 -3.45
N ALA A 225 -52.26 -12.30 -2.96
CA ALA A 225 -52.89 -12.87 -1.78
C ALA A 225 -51.94 -12.96 -0.57
N ASP A 226 -50.65 -12.63 -0.74
CA ASP A 226 -49.65 -12.66 0.32
C ASP A 226 -49.12 -11.24 0.63
N PRO A 227 -49.54 -10.63 1.75
CA PRO A 227 -49.19 -9.24 2.09
C PRO A 227 -47.68 -9.03 2.35
N CYS A 228 -46.88 -10.09 2.36
CA CYS A 228 -45.42 -10.04 2.48
C CYS A 228 -44.71 -10.31 1.15
N SER A 229 -45.44 -10.44 0.05
CA SER A 229 -44.93 -10.63 -1.30
C SER A 229 -45.17 -9.36 -2.09
N PHE A 230 -44.26 -8.39 -2.00
CA PHE A 230 -44.47 -7.09 -2.65
C PHE A 230 -43.18 -6.37 -3.04
N ILE A 231 -43.31 -5.32 -3.86
CA ILE A 231 -42.22 -4.39 -4.15
C ILE A 231 -42.60 -3.01 -3.64
N LEU A 232 -41.87 -2.52 -2.64
CA LEU A 232 -42.18 -1.25 -1.96
C LEU A 232 -42.26 -0.04 -2.90
N THR A 233 -41.52 -0.03 -4.01
CA THR A 233 -41.58 1.05 -5.00
C THR A 233 -42.80 1.02 -5.92
N SER A 234 -43.51 -0.10 -5.95
CA SER A 234 -44.71 -0.33 -6.76
C SER A 234 -45.99 -0.01 -5.99
N ALA A 235 -45.89 0.25 -4.68
CA ALA A 235 -47.03 0.66 -3.86
C ALA A 235 -47.63 2.00 -4.33
N THR A 236 -48.88 1.97 -4.77
CA THR A 236 -49.64 3.14 -5.23
C THR A 236 -50.86 3.46 -4.37
N THR A 237 -51.29 2.54 -3.51
CA THR A 237 -52.37 2.70 -2.52
C THR A 237 -51.78 2.82 -1.11
N ALA A 238 -52.65 2.99 -0.11
CA ALA A 238 -52.22 3.06 1.29
C ALA A 238 -52.42 1.69 1.94
N PRO A 239 -51.39 1.10 2.56
CA PRO A 239 -51.50 -0.22 3.18
C PRO A 239 -52.54 -0.27 4.31
N ASP A 240 -53.13 -1.43 4.49
CA ASP A 240 -54.23 -1.69 5.42
C ASP A 240 -53.76 -1.91 6.86
N VAL A 241 -54.70 -2.09 7.81
CA VAL A 241 -54.35 -2.27 9.23
C VAL A 241 -53.74 -3.63 9.53
N SER A 242 -53.97 -4.64 8.69
CA SER A 242 -53.40 -5.98 8.82
C SER A 242 -51.91 -5.94 8.45
N TRP A 243 -51.59 -5.43 7.26
CA TRP A 243 -50.22 -5.25 6.79
C TRP A 243 -49.41 -4.35 7.73
N ASN A 244 -49.97 -3.23 8.17
CA ASN A 244 -49.27 -2.30 9.07
C ASN A 244 -48.82 -2.93 10.40
N GLY A 245 -49.52 -3.97 10.87
CA GLY A 245 -49.21 -4.70 12.09
C GLY A 245 -48.50 -6.04 11.87
N ALA A 246 -48.30 -6.44 10.62
CA ALA A 246 -47.51 -7.61 10.26
C ALA A 246 -46.02 -7.35 10.40
N ASP A 247 -45.25 -8.42 10.39
CA ASP A 247 -43.79 -8.48 10.45
C ASP A 247 -43.39 -9.46 9.35
N CYS A 248 -43.07 -8.92 8.17
CA CYS A 248 -42.95 -9.71 6.95
C CYS A 248 -41.61 -10.42 6.80
N ASP A 249 -40.55 -9.88 7.39
CA ASP A 249 -39.20 -10.47 7.35
C ASP A 249 -38.79 -11.17 8.65
N GLY A 250 -39.63 -11.09 9.69
CA GLY A 250 -39.48 -11.83 10.93
C GLY A 250 -38.48 -11.22 11.91
N ASP A 251 -38.06 -9.97 11.72
CA ASP A 251 -37.07 -9.30 12.57
C ASP A 251 -37.65 -8.82 13.93
N GLY A 252 -38.97 -8.91 14.12
CA GLY A 252 -39.70 -8.47 15.31
C GLY A 252 -40.12 -6.99 15.29
N VAL A 253 -39.99 -6.31 14.17
CA VAL A 253 -40.48 -4.96 13.90
C VAL A 253 -41.72 -5.06 13.02
N ALA A 254 -42.74 -4.24 13.34
CA ALA A 254 -43.93 -4.21 12.49
C ALA A 254 -43.68 -3.34 11.25
N ASN A 255 -44.22 -3.72 10.10
CA ASN A 255 -44.04 -3.02 8.82
C ASN A 255 -44.27 -1.50 8.94
N SER A 256 -45.29 -1.05 9.68
CA SER A 256 -45.56 0.39 9.86
C SER A 256 -44.49 1.14 10.67
N ASN A 257 -43.82 0.47 11.61
CA ASN A 257 -42.70 1.04 12.35
C ASN A 257 -41.48 1.16 11.44
N GLU A 258 -41.23 0.18 10.58
CA GLU A 258 -40.13 0.20 9.63
C GLU A 258 -40.27 1.32 8.60
N ILE A 259 -41.46 1.50 8.03
CA ILE A 259 -41.74 2.64 7.14
C ILE A 259 -41.50 3.97 7.87
N THR A 260 -41.84 4.05 9.16
CA THR A 260 -41.59 5.25 9.98
C THR A 260 -40.09 5.47 10.24
N ASP A 261 -39.35 4.38 10.41
CA ASP A 261 -37.93 4.35 10.71
C ASP A 261 -37.04 4.45 9.47
N GLY A 262 -37.62 4.28 8.27
CA GLY A 262 -36.92 4.28 6.99
C GLY A 262 -36.17 2.97 6.72
N THR A 263 -36.63 1.86 7.30
CA THR A 263 -36.09 0.51 7.10
C THR A 263 -36.99 -0.33 6.18
N ASN A 264 -36.55 -1.52 5.79
CA ASN A 264 -37.18 -2.29 4.72
C ASN A 264 -37.93 -3.53 5.27
N PRO A 265 -39.28 -3.57 5.17
CA PRO A 265 -40.10 -4.67 5.72
C PRO A 265 -39.91 -6.06 5.13
N LEU A 266 -39.03 -6.21 4.14
CA LEU A 266 -38.72 -7.47 3.47
C LEU A 266 -37.25 -7.88 3.64
N ASP A 267 -36.47 -7.13 4.43
CA ASP A 267 -35.06 -7.38 4.66
C ASP A 267 -34.82 -7.44 6.17
N SER A 268 -34.70 -8.67 6.67
CA SER A 268 -34.59 -8.96 8.10
C SER A 268 -33.37 -8.36 8.79
N CYS A 269 -32.42 -7.81 8.03
CA CYS A 269 -31.25 -7.07 8.54
C CYS A 269 -31.35 -5.56 8.30
N SER A 270 -32.51 -5.08 7.87
CA SER A 270 -32.84 -3.66 7.70
C SER A 270 -33.84 -3.25 8.77
N PHE A 271 -33.35 -2.90 9.95
CA PHE A 271 -34.23 -2.52 11.06
C PHE A 271 -33.61 -1.51 12.01
N ARG A 272 -34.37 -1.08 13.01
CA ARG A 272 -33.83 -0.32 14.14
C ARG A 272 -33.97 -1.15 15.40
N PHE A 273 -32.83 -1.44 16.04
CA PHE A 273 -32.78 -2.28 17.23
C PHE A 273 -33.77 -1.89 18.35
N LEU A 274 -34.02 -0.59 18.54
CA LEU A 274 -34.96 -0.09 19.55
C LEU A 274 -36.45 -0.24 19.16
N SER A 275 -36.74 -0.61 17.92
CA SER A 275 -38.09 -0.75 17.36
C SER A 275 -38.60 -2.19 17.38
N ILE A 276 -37.75 -3.15 17.75
CA ILE A 276 -38.13 -4.54 18.00
C ILE A 276 -39.13 -4.57 19.16
N THR A 277 -40.39 -4.88 18.84
CA THR A 277 -41.51 -4.88 19.79
C THR A 277 -42.35 -6.16 19.71
N LEU A 278 -42.24 -6.87 18.59
CA LEU A 278 -42.77 -8.21 18.38
C LEU A 278 -41.69 -9.24 18.73
N ALA A 279 -42.06 -10.53 18.72
CA ALA A 279 -41.11 -11.60 18.95
C ALA A 279 -40.49 -11.99 17.60
N PRO A 280 -39.17 -11.81 17.40
CA PRO A 280 -38.52 -12.19 16.16
C PRO A 280 -38.67 -13.68 15.89
N ASP A 281 -38.60 -14.04 14.61
CA ASP A 281 -38.77 -15.39 14.14
C ASP A 281 -37.53 -16.27 14.38
N SER A 282 -37.63 -17.57 14.09
CA SER A 282 -36.51 -18.48 14.31
C SER A 282 -35.36 -18.35 13.32
N LEU A 283 -35.59 -17.79 12.14
CA LEU A 283 -34.57 -17.60 11.10
C LEU A 283 -33.71 -16.38 11.41
N TRP A 284 -34.34 -15.26 11.77
CA TRP A 284 -33.67 -14.05 12.24
C TRP A 284 -32.81 -14.33 13.46
N LEU A 285 -33.33 -15.08 14.44
CA LEU A 285 -32.59 -15.38 15.68
C LEU A 285 -31.27 -16.14 15.47
N VAL A 286 -31.14 -16.93 14.40
CA VAL A 286 -29.90 -17.68 14.07
C VAL A 286 -29.07 -17.02 12.98
N SER A 287 -29.54 -15.91 12.44
CA SER A 287 -28.81 -15.09 11.47
C SER A 287 -27.82 -14.17 12.19
N ASP A 288 -26.92 -13.60 11.41
CA ASP A 288 -25.88 -12.66 11.82
C ASP A 288 -25.93 -11.53 10.79
N CYS A 289 -26.54 -10.41 11.20
CA CYS A 289 -26.92 -9.35 10.27
C CYS A 289 -25.79 -8.39 9.93
N ASP A 290 -24.85 -8.17 10.86
CA ASP A 290 -23.69 -7.31 10.65
C ASP A 290 -22.41 -8.10 10.31
N GLY A 291 -22.44 -9.42 10.45
CA GLY A 291 -21.38 -10.33 10.04
C GLY A 291 -20.25 -10.42 11.05
N ASP A 292 -20.44 -10.02 12.31
CA ASP A 292 -19.42 -10.07 13.36
C ASP A 292 -19.17 -11.47 13.94
N GLY A 293 -19.91 -12.48 13.47
CA GLY A 293 -19.80 -13.87 13.91
C GLY A 293 -20.63 -14.21 15.15
N VAL A 294 -21.45 -13.29 15.65
CA VAL A 294 -22.42 -13.46 16.72
C VAL A 294 -23.83 -13.47 16.10
N THR A 295 -24.67 -14.39 16.57
CA THR A 295 -26.04 -14.46 16.05
C THR A 295 -26.92 -13.42 16.74
N ASN A 296 -27.93 -12.88 16.05
CA ASN A 296 -28.86 -11.88 16.59
C ASN A 296 -29.48 -12.29 17.95
N ALA A 297 -29.78 -13.58 18.18
CA ALA A 297 -30.28 -14.08 19.46
C ALA A 297 -29.28 -13.95 20.63
N THR A 298 -28.00 -14.15 20.33
CA THR A 298 -26.91 -14.08 21.30
C THR A 298 -26.67 -12.62 21.66
N GLU A 299 -26.70 -11.73 20.67
CA GLU A 299 -26.57 -10.29 20.88
C GLU A 299 -27.70 -9.68 21.71
N LEU A 300 -28.95 -10.10 21.48
CA LEU A 300 -30.06 -9.73 22.35
C LEU A 300 -29.84 -10.16 23.81
N THR A 301 -29.15 -11.29 24.02
CA THR A 301 -28.83 -11.79 25.36
C THR A 301 -27.68 -11.01 25.99
N ASP A 302 -26.68 -10.65 25.18
CA ASP A 302 -25.48 -9.92 25.60
C ASP A 302 -25.70 -8.39 25.65
N ALA A 303 -26.86 -7.93 25.18
CA ALA A 303 -27.23 -6.52 25.01
C ALA A 303 -26.28 -5.76 24.07
N THR A 304 -25.89 -6.42 22.98
CA THR A 304 -25.17 -5.83 21.84
C THR A 304 -26.11 -5.55 20.66
N ASP A 305 -25.65 -4.77 19.68
CA ASP A 305 -26.45 -4.24 18.57
C ASP A 305 -26.24 -5.08 17.29
N PRO A 306 -27.24 -5.87 16.83
CA PRO A 306 -27.11 -6.80 15.70
C PRO A 306 -26.90 -6.19 14.30
N LEU A 307 -26.72 -4.88 14.24
CA LEU A 307 -26.49 -4.12 13.01
C LEU A 307 -25.15 -3.38 13.04
N ASN A 308 -24.35 -3.62 14.06
CA ASN A 308 -23.08 -2.93 14.27
C ASN A 308 -22.02 -3.96 14.59
N ASP A 309 -21.24 -4.31 13.57
CA ASP A 309 -20.20 -5.32 13.64
C ASP A 309 -19.02 -5.00 14.58
N CYS A 310 -19.01 -3.81 15.19
CA CYS A 310 -18.12 -3.43 16.28
C CYS A 310 -18.78 -3.50 17.65
N SER A 311 -19.98 -4.03 17.74
CA SER A 311 -20.74 -4.20 18.96
C SER A 311 -20.90 -5.68 19.25
N PHE A 312 -19.86 -6.33 19.76
CA PHE A 312 -19.95 -7.72 20.22
C PHE A 312 -19.08 -8.01 21.44
N LEU A 313 -19.30 -9.19 22.01
CA LEU A 313 -18.41 -9.78 23.00
C LEU A 313 -17.56 -10.86 22.32
N ASN A 314 -16.23 -10.73 22.36
CA ASN A 314 -15.30 -11.67 21.72
C ASN A 314 -15.53 -13.15 22.15
N GLY A 315 -16.05 -13.38 23.37
CA GLY A 315 -16.39 -14.72 23.87
C GLY A 315 -17.68 -15.32 23.32
N SER A 316 -18.48 -14.54 22.59
CA SER A 316 -19.81 -14.91 22.09
C SER A 316 -19.82 -15.26 20.60
N ILE A 317 -18.70 -15.03 19.89
CA ILE A 317 -18.50 -15.46 18.51
C ILE A 317 -18.70 -16.97 18.41
N SER A 318 -19.63 -17.38 17.56
CA SER A 318 -20.06 -18.77 17.44
C SER A 318 -20.16 -19.25 15.99
N ILE A 319 -20.16 -18.34 15.03
CA ILE A 319 -20.08 -18.60 13.60
C ILE A 319 -18.87 -17.87 12.98
N ALA A 320 -18.69 -17.97 11.67
CA ALA A 320 -17.56 -17.33 11.01
C ALA A 320 -17.85 -15.83 10.80
N ILE A 321 -16.90 -14.98 11.20
CA ILE A 321 -16.93 -13.54 10.92
C ILE A 321 -16.88 -13.33 9.41
N THR A 322 -17.83 -12.55 8.89
CA THR A 322 -17.91 -12.19 7.46
C THR A 322 -17.72 -10.69 7.22
N SER A 323 -17.86 -9.87 8.26
CA SER A 323 -17.44 -8.47 8.22
C SER A 323 -15.93 -8.36 8.04
N ILE A 324 -15.53 -7.30 7.33
CA ILE A 324 -14.14 -6.90 7.11
C ILE A 324 -13.81 -5.59 7.82
N ASN A 325 -14.66 -5.14 8.75
CA ASN A 325 -14.40 -3.93 9.51
C ASN A 325 -13.23 -4.14 10.49
N ASP A 326 -12.62 -3.00 10.82
CA ASP A 326 -11.54 -2.82 11.78
C ASP A 326 -12.08 -1.86 12.84
N CYS A 327 -12.38 -2.41 14.02
CA CYS A 327 -13.17 -1.69 15.02
C CYS A 327 -12.36 -0.79 15.94
N ASP A 328 -11.08 -1.08 16.13
CA ASP A 328 -10.18 -0.24 16.92
C ASP A 328 -9.25 0.64 16.06
N GLY A 329 -9.19 0.36 14.76
CA GLY A 329 -8.52 1.18 13.77
C GLY A 329 -7.03 0.88 13.63
N ASP A 330 -6.56 -0.30 14.01
CA ASP A 330 -5.15 -0.69 13.93
C ASP A 330 -4.70 -1.22 12.54
N GLY A 331 -5.64 -1.30 11.60
CA GLY A 331 -5.41 -1.75 10.23
C GLY A 331 -5.54 -3.25 10.04
N VAL A 332 -5.90 -4.03 11.07
CA VAL A 332 -6.24 -5.45 10.98
C VAL A 332 -7.76 -5.60 11.04
N SER A 333 -8.33 -6.47 10.21
CA SER A 333 -9.78 -6.73 10.27
C SER A 333 -10.11 -7.63 11.46
N ASN A 334 -11.28 -7.46 12.08
CA ASN A 334 -11.71 -8.28 13.22
C ASN A 334 -11.61 -9.80 12.92
N ALA A 335 -11.84 -10.19 11.67
CA ALA A 335 -11.75 -11.58 11.21
C ALA A 335 -10.31 -12.12 11.21
N ASP A 336 -9.34 -11.27 10.83
CA ASP A 336 -7.92 -11.61 10.85
C ASP A 336 -7.39 -11.66 12.28
N GLU A 337 -7.82 -10.72 13.13
CA GLU A 337 -7.46 -10.68 14.55
C GLU A 337 -7.97 -11.90 15.32
N PHE A 338 -9.21 -12.32 15.06
CA PHE A 338 -9.73 -13.56 15.63
C PHE A 338 -8.91 -14.79 15.17
N SER A 339 -8.35 -14.72 13.95
CA SER A 339 -7.57 -15.81 13.36
C SER A 339 -6.15 -15.91 13.91
N ASP A 340 -5.49 -14.78 14.19
CA ASP A 340 -4.13 -14.74 14.74
C ASP A 340 -4.08 -14.56 16.26
N GLY A 341 -5.22 -14.28 16.89
CA GLY A 341 -5.42 -14.18 18.33
C GLY A 341 -5.19 -12.79 18.90
N SER A 342 -5.12 -11.76 18.06
CA SER A 342 -5.11 -10.35 18.46
C SER A 342 -6.52 -9.87 18.86
N ASN A 343 -6.69 -8.62 19.28
CA ASN A 343 -7.89 -8.18 20.02
C ASN A 343 -8.59 -7.01 19.32
N PRO A 344 -9.80 -7.22 18.74
CA PRO A 344 -10.51 -6.23 17.91
C PRO A 344 -11.01 -4.94 18.56
N PHE A 345 -10.64 -4.72 19.81
CA PHE A 345 -11.05 -3.56 20.61
C PHE A 345 -9.86 -2.91 21.31
N ASP A 346 -8.64 -3.28 20.94
CA ASP A 346 -7.39 -2.80 21.52
C ASP A 346 -6.39 -2.56 20.40
N ALA A 347 -6.34 -1.32 19.90
CA ALA A 347 -5.52 -0.93 18.76
C ALA A 347 -4.00 -1.15 18.93
N CYS A 348 -3.54 -1.54 20.13
CA CYS A 348 -2.16 -1.95 20.39
C CYS A 348 -1.97 -3.48 20.38
N SER A 349 -3.01 -4.22 20.04
CA SER A 349 -3.05 -5.67 20.02
C SER A 349 -3.28 -6.16 18.60
N TYR A 350 -2.24 -6.09 17.78
CA TYR A 350 -2.21 -6.61 16.41
C TYR A 350 -0.92 -7.38 16.09
N VAL A 351 -0.94 -8.09 14.96
CA VAL A 351 0.25 -8.68 14.35
C VAL A 351 0.63 -7.85 13.11
N LEU A 352 1.85 -7.30 13.09
CA LEU A 352 2.34 -6.44 11.99
C LEU A 352 2.17 -7.02 10.58
N THR A 353 2.24 -8.34 10.42
CA THR A 353 2.06 -9.00 9.12
C THR A 353 0.60 -9.17 8.68
N SER A 354 -0.36 -8.93 9.59
CA SER A 354 -1.80 -9.06 9.38
C SER A 354 -2.45 -7.74 8.95
N ILE A 355 -1.73 -6.61 9.07
CA ILE A 355 -2.21 -5.30 8.63
C ILE A 355 -2.54 -5.34 7.14
N SER A 356 -3.81 -5.09 6.83
CA SER A 356 -4.36 -5.14 5.47
C SER A 356 -5.23 -3.93 5.13
N LEU A 357 -5.57 -3.11 6.13
CA LEU A 357 -6.37 -1.91 6.05
C LEU A 357 -5.56 -0.66 6.46
N PRO A 358 -6.03 0.55 6.11
CA PRO A 358 -5.41 1.79 6.61
C PRO A 358 -5.61 1.93 8.12
N ILE A 359 -4.53 2.24 8.83
CA ILE A 359 -4.56 2.53 10.27
C ILE A 359 -5.23 3.88 10.51
N THR A 360 -6.17 3.94 11.46
CA THR A 360 -6.96 5.14 11.80
C THR A 360 -7.00 5.47 13.29
N ALA A 361 -6.51 4.58 14.16
CA ALA A 361 -6.52 4.76 15.63
C ALA A 361 -5.77 6.02 16.10
N GLY A 362 -4.72 6.43 15.38
CA GLY A 362 -3.87 7.58 15.74
C GLY A 362 -3.24 7.44 17.13
N ILE A 363 -2.93 6.21 17.52
CA ILE A 363 -2.34 5.81 18.79
C ILE A 363 -0.81 5.66 18.67
N ASP A 364 -0.13 5.71 19.80
CA ASP A 364 1.30 5.47 19.99
C ASP A 364 1.39 4.37 21.06
N CYS A 365 1.63 3.13 20.60
CA CYS A 365 1.48 1.93 21.43
C CYS A 365 2.68 1.65 22.33
N ASP A 366 3.90 1.96 21.88
CA ASP A 366 5.12 1.77 22.68
C ASP A 366 5.52 3.02 23.48
N GLY A 367 4.89 4.15 23.18
CA GLY A 367 4.97 5.39 23.94
C GLY A 367 6.23 6.20 23.65
N ASP A 368 6.79 6.14 22.45
CA ASP A 368 7.96 6.95 22.06
C ASP A 368 7.59 8.35 21.51
N GLY A 369 6.29 8.61 21.31
CA GLY A 369 5.76 9.88 20.80
C GLY A 369 5.52 9.90 19.28
N VAL A 370 5.85 8.83 18.55
CA VAL A 370 5.47 8.61 17.16
C VAL A 370 4.20 7.75 17.14
N ILE A 371 3.26 8.08 16.26
CA ILE A 371 2.06 7.24 16.10
C ILE A 371 2.39 6.04 15.22
N ASP A 372 1.77 4.89 15.49
CA ASP A 372 2.01 3.63 14.78
C ASP A 372 1.89 3.76 13.25
N GLU A 373 0.93 4.58 12.77
CA GLU A 373 0.75 4.88 11.34
C GLU A 373 2.01 5.54 10.74
N ALA A 374 2.63 6.47 11.45
CA ALA A 374 3.82 7.18 10.97
C ALA A 374 5.04 6.26 10.96
N GLU A 375 5.17 5.40 11.96
CA GLU A 375 6.25 4.41 12.05
C GLU A 375 6.21 3.40 10.91
N ILE A 376 5.04 2.83 10.63
CA ILE A 376 4.88 1.88 9.51
C ILE A 376 5.21 2.57 8.18
N ASN A 377 4.84 3.84 8.01
CA ASN A 377 5.19 4.61 6.82
C ASN A 377 6.70 4.88 6.70
N SER A 378 7.38 5.07 7.84
CA SER A 378 8.83 5.29 7.91
C SER A 378 9.64 3.99 7.98
N GLY A 379 8.98 2.84 8.13
CA GLY A 379 9.59 1.52 8.20
C GLY A 379 10.19 1.17 9.56
N THR A 380 9.71 1.81 10.63
CA THR A 380 10.08 1.52 12.01
C THR A 380 9.04 0.62 12.69
N ASN A 381 9.29 0.19 13.93
CA ASN A 381 8.53 -0.86 14.60
C ASN A 381 7.67 -0.30 15.75
N PRO A 382 6.33 -0.23 15.60
CA PRO A 382 5.44 0.40 16.60
C PRO A 382 5.28 -0.29 17.95
N SER A 383 5.99 -1.40 18.15
CA SER A 383 6.01 -2.12 19.43
C SER A 383 7.38 -2.03 20.10
N ASP A 384 8.33 -1.33 19.50
CA ASP A 384 9.70 -1.18 19.96
C ASP A 384 10.03 0.30 20.07
N SER A 385 9.95 0.81 21.30
CA SER A 385 10.08 2.23 21.61
C SER A 385 11.45 2.84 21.28
N CYS A 386 12.41 2.03 20.82
CA CYS A 386 13.72 2.44 20.32
C CYS A 386 13.84 2.30 18.80
N SER A 387 12.74 2.05 18.11
CA SER A 387 12.63 1.94 16.67
C SER A 387 11.73 3.03 16.15
N PHE A 388 12.26 4.24 15.96
CA PHE A 388 11.49 5.38 15.48
C PHE A 388 12.31 6.38 14.70
N VAL A 389 11.61 7.34 14.08
CA VAL A 389 12.24 8.51 13.44
C VAL A 389 11.87 9.75 14.25
N LEU A 390 12.87 10.38 14.87
CA LEU A 390 12.67 11.52 15.77
C LEU A 390 11.90 12.69 15.13
N SER A 391 12.02 12.90 13.80
CA SER A 391 11.27 13.96 13.10
C SER A 391 9.77 13.70 12.96
N ASP A 392 9.34 12.46 13.17
CA ASP A 392 7.97 12.01 12.98
C ASP A 392 7.17 12.03 14.30
N ALA A 393 7.84 12.31 15.43
CA ALA A 393 7.20 12.45 16.73
C ALA A 393 6.19 13.60 16.74
N THR A 394 4.92 13.25 16.95
CA THR A 394 3.80 14.21 17.03
C THR A 394 3.09 14.22 18.37
N LEU A 395 3.36 13.21 19.21
CA LEU A 395 2.82 13.05 20.56
C LEU A 395 3.93 13.20 21.62
N PRO A 396 3.58 13.50 22.87
CA PRO A 396 4.54 13.49 23.96
C PRO A 396 4.92 12.05 24.33
N ALA A 397 6.22 11.74 24.31
CA ALA A 397 6.74 10.45 24.73
C ALA A 397 6.35 10.09 26.18
N SER A 398 6.18 8.80 26.42
CA SER A 398 5.75 8.20 27.68
C SER A 398 6.78 8.36 28.79
N ALA A 399 6.33 8.27 30.04
CA ALA A 399 7.24 8.31 31.18
C ALA A 399 8.23 7.13 31.22
N MET A 400 7.90 6.01 30.58
CA MET A 400 8.78 4.85 30.48
C MET A 400 9.87 5.08 29.44
N TRP A 401 9.51 5.58 28.26
CA TRP A 401 10.47 5.96 27.22
C TRP A 401 11.47 7.00 27.73
N ASN A 402 10.98 8.03 28.42
CA ASN A 402 11.80 9.12 28.96
C ASN A 402 12.90 8.67 29.95
N VAL A 403 12.74 7.52 30.62
CA VAL A 403 13.74 6.94 31.53
C VAL A 403 14.45 5.72 30.94
N GLY A 404 14.13 5.37 29.69
CA GLY A 404 14.85 4.39 28.88
C GLY A 404 16.15 4.97 28.34
N ASP A 405 16.96 4.10 27.78
CA ASP A 405 18.26 4.36 27.17
C ASP A 405 18.29 3.48 25.91
N CYS A 406 17.97 4.08 24.77
CA CYS A 406 17.64 3.36 23.55
C CYS A 406 18.86 2.87 22.77
N ASP A 407 19.94 3.63 22.77
CA ASP A 407 21.20 3.27 22.11
C ASP A 407 22.21 2.63 23.07
N GLY A 408 21.95 2.70 24.38
CA GLY A 408 22.72 2.02 25.42
C GLY A 408 23.97 2.77 25.84
N ASP A 409 24.10 4.07 25.54
CA ASP A 409 25.27 4.87 25.89
C ASP A 409 25.34 5.29 27.36
N GLY A 410 24.31 4.98 28.15
CA GLY A 410 24.23 5.28 29.58
C GLY A 410 23.60 6.64 29.91
N VAL A 411 23.15 7.41 28.92
CA VAL A 411 22.29 8.59 29.07
C VAL A 411 20.85 8.17 28.79
N ILE A 412 19.89 8.70 29.57
CA ILE A 412 18.48 8.40 29.33
C ILE A 412 17.92 9.30 28.22
N ASN A 413 16.96 8.80 27.44
CA ASN A 413 16.39 9.50 26.28
C ASN A 413 15.95 10.94 26.58
N MET A 414 15.37 11.20 27.77
CA MET A 414 14.97 12.57 28.17
C MET A 414 16.17 13.51 28.36
N ASP A 415 17.25 13.03 28.95
CA ASP A 415 18.44 13.85 29.20
C ASP A 415 19.15 14.17 27.88
N GLU A 416 19.14 13.25 26.93
CA GLU A 416 19.66 13.49 25.58
C GLU A 416 18.87 14.57 24.82
N LEU A 417 17.54 14.53 24.88
CA LEU A 417 16.72 15.59 24.30
C LEU A 417 17.00 16.97 24.93
N LEU A 418 17.32 17.01 26.23
CA LEU A 418 17.73 18.24 26.93
C LEU A 418 19.12 18.72 26.50
N ASP A 419 20.03 17.78 26.28
CA ASP A 419 21.41 18.01 25.86
C ASP A 419 21.55 18.22 24.34
N SER A 420 20.45 18.06 23.59
CA SER A 420 20.41 18.12 22.12
C SER A 420 21.28 17.05 21.46
N THR A 421 21.33 15.88 22.07
CA THR A 421 21.97 14.67 21.54
C THR A 421 20.91 13.69 21.01
N ASP A 422 21.31 12.54 20.46
CA ASP A 422 20.45 11.72 19.59
C ASP A 422 20.22 10.35 20.23
N PRO A 423 18.99 10.07 20.75
CA PRO A 423 18.71 8.85 21.52
C PRO A 423 18.84 7.51 20.81
N LEU A 424 19.21 7.53 19.53
CA LEU A 424 19.38 6.34 18.69
C LEU A 424 20.83 6.18 18.21
N ASN A 425 21.75 7.02 18.68
CA ASN A 425 23.13 7.04 18.25
C ASN A 425 24.05 7.09 19.46
N ASP A 426 24.58 5.92 19.81
CA ASP A 426 25.43 5.68 20.98
C ASP A 426 26.80 6.40 20.97
N CYS A 427 27.09 7.19 19.94
CA CYS A 427 28.22 8.12 19.87
C CYS A 427 27.79 9.60 19.91
N SER A 428 26.54 9.87 20.23
CA SER A 428 25.96 11.21 20.35
C SER A 428 25.44 11.40 21.76
N PHE A 429 26.34 11.73 22.70
CA PHE A 429 25.97 12.01 24.09
C PHE A 429 26.94 12.97 24.79
N LEU A 430 26.54 13.42 25.98
CA LEU A 430 27.42 14.16 26.89
C LEU A 430 27.90 13.24 28.03
N PRO A 431 29.22 12.99 28.18
CA PRO A 431 29.73 12.10 29.23
C PRO A 431 29.34 12.52 30.66
N THR A 432 29.07 13.80 30.89
CA THR A 432 28.61 14.31 32.20
C THR A 432 27.17 13.94 32.55
N SER A 433 26.40 13.48 31.55
CA SER A 433 24.98 13.15 31.66
C SER A 433 24.73 11.64 31.79
N ILE A 434 25.79 10.82 31.80
CA ILE A 434 25.70 9.39 32.07
C ILE A 434 25.14 9.17 33.48
N THR A 435 23.97 8.54 33.57
CA THR A 435 23.29 8.24 34.84
C THR A 435 22.92 6.76 34.98
N VAL A 436 22.94 6.00 33.88
CA VAL A 436 22.77 4.55 33.82
C VAL A 436 24.07 3.88 33.36
N SER A 437 24.09 2.55 33.35
CA SER A 437 25.27 1.80 32.91
C SER A 437 25.31 1.76 31.38
N ILE A 438 26.45 2.12 30.80
CA ILE A 438 26.74 1.95 29.38
C ILE A 438 26.67 0.45 29.04
N VAL A 439 25.82 0.09 28.09
CA VAL A 439 25.65 -1.28 27.59
C VAL A 439 25.94 -1.40 26.09
N SER A 440 26.07 -0.27 25.39
CA SER A 440 26.59 -0.22 24.03
C SER A 440 28.03 -0.74 23.98
N ALA A 441 28.40 -1.32 22.84
CA ALA A 441 29.75 -1.83 22.58
C ALA A 441 30.48 -0.97 21.55
N SER A 442 30.11 0.32 21.50
CA SER A 442 30.62 1.27 20.53
C SER A 442 31.92 1.90 21.01
N ASP A 443 32.75 2.23 20.02
CA ASP A 443 34.07 2.85 20.11
C ASP A 443 33.96 4.12 19.25
N CYS A 444 33.72 5.26 19.91
CA CYS A 444 33.26 6.47 19.24
C CYS A 444 34.36 7.33 18.67
N ASP A 445 35.57 7.23 19.19
CA ASP A 445 36.74 7.91 18.67
C ASP A 445 37.64 7.00 17.80
N GLY A 446 37.39 5.69 17.82
CA GLY A 446 38.02 4.70 16.95
C GLY A 446 39.37 4.21 17.46
N ASP A 447 39.69 4.43 18.73
CA ASP A 447 40.99 4.08 19.32
C ASP A 447 41.16 2.59 19.67
N GLY A 448 40.09 1.81 19.53
CA GLY A 448 40.06 0.38 19.84
C GLY A 448 39.62 0.06 21.27
N ILE A 449 39.14 1.04 22.03
CA ILE A 449 38.52 0.90 23.35
C ILE A 449 37.03 1.20 23.21
N ILE A 450 36.19 0.35 23.79
CA ILE A 450 34.75 0.66 23.83
C ILE A 450 34.46 1.68 24.93
N ASN A 451 33.50 2.57 24.71
CA ASN A 451 33.15 3.66 25.64
C ASN A 451 32.93 3.17 27.09
N SER A 452 32.36 1.97 27.26
CA SER A 452 32.14 1.41 28.59
C SER A 452 33.43 1.14 29.37
N ASP A 453 34.50 0.74 28.68
CA ASP A 453 35.81 0.51 29.26
C ASP A 453 36.53 1.85 29.52
N GLU A 454 36.40 2.80 28.61
CA GLU A 454 36.94 4.17 28.78
C GLU A 454 36.33 4.90 29.97
N TYR A 455 35.02 4.76 30.18
CA TYR A 455 34.36 5.31 31.35
C TYR A 455 34.97 4.78 32.67
N VAL A 456 35.36 3.51 32.67
CA VAL A 456 35.97 2.85 33.82
C VAL A 456 37.43 3.29 34.00
N ASP A 457 38.15 3.43 32.89
CA ASP A 457 39.55 3.84 32.86
C ASP A 457 39.72 5.35 33.10
N GLY A 458 38.66 6.14 32.91
CA GLY A 458 38.66 7.59 33.04
C GLY A 458 39.34 8.30 31.87
N THR A 459 39.31 7.68 30.70
CA THR A 459 39.76 8.25 29.41
C THR A 459 38.63 9.03 28.74
N ASP A 460 38.93 9.74 27.65
CA ASP A 460 37.96 10.62 26.98
C ASP A 460 37.44 9.95 25.70
N MET A 461 36.17 9.56 25.74
CA MET A 461 35.50 8.74 24.71
C MET A 461 35.37 9.38 23.32
N PHE A 462 35.80 10.64 23.19
CA PHE A 462 35.76 11.39 21.95
C PHE A 462 37.14 11.92 21.55
N ASP A 463 38.19 11.57 22.29
CA ASP A 463 39.57 11.94 22.00
C ASP A 463 40.41 10.69 21.71
N PRO A 464 40.68 10.38 20.44
CA PRO A 464 41.37 9.14 20.03
C PRO A 464 42.82 9.02 20.54
N CYS A 465 43.37 10.07 21.16
CA CYS A 465 44.69 10.09 21.79
C CYS A 465 44.64 9.97 23.32
N SER A 466 43.44 9.86 23.90
CA SER A 466 43.19 9.72 25.32
C SER A 466 42.90 8.25 25.63
N PHE A 467 43.92 7.39 25.72
CA PHE A 467 43.67 5.95 25.90
C PHE A 467 44.77 5.20 26.66
N PHE A 468 44.49 3.95 27.02
CA PHE A 468 45.51 3.03 27.55
C PHE A 468 45.73 1.85 26.61
N LEU A 469 46.96 1.67 26.12
CA LEU A 469 47.32 0.53 25.26
C LEU A 469 46.95 -0.84 25.86
N SER A 470 46.94 -0.97 27.19
CA SER A 470 46.57 -2.22 27.87
C SER A 470 45.09 -2.56 27.81
N SER A 471 44.25 -1.57 27.50
CA SER A 471 42.79 -1.67 27.52
C SER A 471 42.19 -1.92 26.14
N VAL A 472 43.00 -1.83 25.06
CA VAL A 472 42.59 -2.08 23.66
C VAL A 472 41.92 -3.44 23.55
N SER A 473 40.62 -3.41 23.25
CA SER A 473 39.75 -4.58 23.25
C SER A 473 39.19 -4.91 21.87
N VAL A 474 39.13 -3.92 20.97
CA VAL A 474 38.77 -4.07 19.55
C VAL A 474 39.88 -3.51 18.65
N ALA A 475 39.74 -3.68 17.33
CA ALA A 475 40.74 -3.18 16.38
C ALA A 475 40.50 -1.68 16.13
N PRO A 476 41.52 -0.81 16.32
CA PRO A 476 41.38 0.62 16.05
C PRO A 476 41.01 0.90 14.60
N ASP A 477 40.31 2.00 14.38
CA ASP A 477 39.79 2.39 13.09
C ASP A 477 40.87 2.96 12.15
N SER A 478 40.51 3.22 10.88
CA SER A 478 41.47 3.74 9.90
C SER A 478 41.89 5.19 10.14
N LEU A 479 41.08 5.99 10.83
CA LEU A 479 41.39 7.39 11.13
C LEU A 479 42.43 7.46 12.24
N TRP A 480 42.25 6.70 13.32
CA TRP A 480 43.18 6.55 14.42
C TRP A 480 44.57 6.15 13.93
N ASN A 481 44.64 5.19 13.00
CA ASN A 481 45.91 4.75 12.40
C ASN A 481 46.71 5.86 11.69
N THR A 482 46.07 6.98 11.32
CA THR A 482 46.73 8.12 10.65
C THR A 482 47.06 9.28 11.58
N LEU A 483 46.62 9.22 12.84
CA LEU A 483 46.98 10.19 13.87
C LEU A 483 48.41 9.97 14.37
N ASP A 484 48.96 11.00 14.99
CA ASP A 484 50.25 11.05 15.67
C ASP A 484 49.95 11.64 17.05
N CYS A 485 49.68 10.77 18.02
CA CYS A 485 49.09 11.16 19.29
C CYS A 485 50.08 11.75 20.29
N ASP A 486 51.35 11.36 20.24
CA ASP A 486 52.40 11.91 21.08
C ASP A 486 53.24 13.00 20.41
N GLY A 487 53.06 13.19 19.10
CA GLY A 487 53.64 14.27 18.32
C GLY A 487 55.09 14.02 17.94
N ASP A 488 55.54 12.77 17.89
CA ASP A 488 56.92 12.42 17.53
C ASP A 488 57.17 12.35 16.01
N GLY A 489 56.12 12.53 15.20
CA GLY A 489 56.18 12.52 13.75
C GLY A 489 55.96 11.14 13.11
N VAL A 490 55.70 10.10 13.90
CA VAL A 490 55.28 8.78 13.45
C VAL A 490 53.77 8.63 13.72
N THR A 491 53.07 7.95 12.82
CA THR A 491 51.62 7.72 13.01
C THR A 491 51.37 6.48 13.86
N ASN A 492 50.31 6.49 14.67
CA ASN A 492 49.89 5.38 15.54
C ASN A 492 49.86 4.02 14.80
N GLY A 493 49.43 3.99 13.53
CA GLY A 493 49.36 2.77 12.72
C GLY A 493 50.73 2.19 12.33
N ILE A 494 51.76 3.03 12.23
CA ILE A 494 53.14 2.58 12.01
C ILE A 494 53.72 2.05 13.32
N GLU A 495 53.54 2.78 14.41
CA GLU A 495 54.07 2.42 15.73
C GLU A 495 53.48 1.12 16.27
N THR A 496 52.18 0.90 16.09
CA THR A 496 51.56 -0.39 16.40
C THR A 496 52.10 -1.53 15.53
N SER A 497 52.58 -1.24 14.31
CA SER A 497 53.11 -2.24 13.38
C SER A 497 54.55 -2.64 13.64
N ASP A 498 55.38 -1.72 14.15
CA ASP A 498 56.78 -1.95 14.51
C ASP A 498 57.00 -2.09 16.03
N VAL A 499 55.90 -2.02 16.82
CA VAL A 499 55.84 -2.26 18.26
C VAL A 499 56.46 -1.11 19.08
N THR A 500 56.48 0.10 18.52
CA THR A 500 56.69 1.32 19.29
C THR A 500 55.37 1.85 19.87
N ASN A 501 55.38 2.94 20.64
CA ASN A 501 54.28 3.28 21.56
C ASN A 501 53.65 4.64 21.17
N PRO A 502 52.42 4.65 20.63
CA PRO A 502 51.75 5.87 20.13
C PRO A 502 51.45 6.98 21.15
N LEU A 503 51.80 6.78 22.41
CA LEU A 503 51.58 7.72 23.50
C LEU A 503 52.88 8.11 24.21
N ASP A 504 54.02 7.63 23.73
CA ASP A 504 55.33 7.91 24.31
C ASP A 504 56.25 8.51 23.24
N PRO A 505 56.45 9.84 23.25
CA PRO A 505 57.17 10.54 22.18
C PRO A 505 58.67 10.21 22.12
N CYS A 506 59.16 9.32 22.99
CA CYS A 506 60.51 8.77 22.97
C CYS A 506 60.57 7.32 22.47
N SER A 507 59.44 6.78 22.06
CA SER A 507 59.30 5.40 21.60
C SER A 507 58.93 5.40 20.13
N TYR A 508 59.92 5.57 19.26
CA TYR A 508 59.79 5.50 17.80
C TYR A 508 61.06 4.98 17.12
N GLU A 509 60.95 4.73 15.81
CA GLU A 509 62.09 4.44 14.94
C GLU A 509 62.37 5.65 14.04
N ASN A 510 63.60 6.22 14.06
CA ASN A 510 63.92 7.43 13.28
C ASN A 510 63.62 7.30 11.77
N ALA A 511 63.65 6.08 11.22
CA ALA A 511 63.33 5.81 9.81
C ALA A 511 61.83 5.88 9.49
N SER A 512 60.97 5.83 10.51
CA SER A 512 59.50 5.83 10.42
C SER A 512 58.90 7.23 10.46
N ILE A 513 59.68 8.25 10.85
CA ILE A 513 59.25 9.66 10.90
C ILE A 513 58.77 10.09 9.50
N SER A 514 57.51 10.50 9.43
CA SER A 514 56.86 10.88 8.17
C SER A 514 56.03 12.18 8.28
N LEU A 515 55.78 12.63 9.51
CA LEU A 515 55.10 13.87 9.86
C LEU A 515 56.07 14.84 10.57
N PRO A 516 55.74 16.14 10.66
CA PRO A 516 56.52 17.08 11.46
C PRO A 516 56.43 16.75 12.95
N ILE A 517 57.59 16.63 13.62
CA ILE A 517 57.69 16.46 15.07
C ILE A 517 57.10 17.71 15.76
N THR A 518 56.10 17.52 16.61
CA THR A 518 55.41 18.61 17.34
C THR A 518 55.62 18.57 18.85
N THR A 519 56.10 17.44 19.37
CA THR A 519 56.53 17.30 20.76
C THR A 519 57.75 18.17 21.06
N THR A 520 57.87 18.60 22.32
CA THR A 520 59.04 19.35 22.83
C THR A 520 59.82 18.52 23.85
N VAL A 521 59.70 17.19 23.78
CA VAL A 521 60.43 16.27 24.66
C VAL A 521 61.87 16.16 24.18
N ASP A 522 62.75 15.94 25.16
CA ASP A 522 64.18 15.63 25.01
C ASP A 522 64.34 14.21 25.56
N CYS A 523 64.53 13.25 24.66
CA CYS A 523 64.39 11.83 24.97
C CYS A 523 65.66 11.18 25.51
N ASP A 524 66.83 11.62 25.07
CA ASP A 524 68.10 11.15 25.58
C ASP A 524 68.65 12.00 26.73
N GLY A 525 68.08 13.19 26.92
CA GLY A 525 68.33 14.08 28.04
C GLY A 525 69.52 15.00 27.84
N ASP A 526 70.02 15.19 26.62
CA ASP A 526 71.20 16.02 26.37
C ASP A 526 70.92 17.53 26.36
N GLY A 527 69.65 17.92 26.51
CA GLY A 527 69.19 19.30 26.56
C GLY A 527 68.72 19.87 25.22
N VAL A 528 68.82 19.11 24.13
CA VAL A 528 68.21 19.41 22.84
C VAL A 528 66.91 18.59 22.71
N THR A 529 65.85 19.21 22.19
CA THR A 529 64.57 18.49 21.98
C THR A 529 64.63 17.71 20.68
N ASN A 530 63.95 16.57 20.58
CA ASN A 530 63.91 15.74 19.37
C ASN A 530 63.59 16.54 18.09
N ALA A 531 62.70 17.54 18.17
CA ALA A 531 62.35 18.40 17.04
C ALA A 531 63.54 19.25 16.53
N ASN A 532 64.38 19.74 17.44
CA ASN A 532 65.56 20.53 17.09
C ASN A 532 66.67 19.63 16.51
N GLU A 533 66.83 18.42 17.06
CA GLU A 533 67.81 17.45 16.57
C GLU A 533 67.45 16.92 15.18
N PHE A 534 66.15 16.76 14.90
CA PHE A 534 65.69 16.45 13.56
C PHE A 534 66.01 17.59 12.57
N ASP A 535 65.91 18.85 13.00
CA ASP A 535 66.17 20.04 12.17
C ASP A 535 67.67 20.26 11.88
N ASP A 536 68.55 19.97 12.83
CA ASP A 536 70.02 20.12 12.68
C ASP A 536 70.73 18.82 12.24
N GLY A 537 70.03 17.68 12.31
CA GLY A 537 70.46 16.36 11.82
C GLY A 537 71.25 15.54 12.84
N THR A 538 71.13 15.82 14.14
CA THR A 538 71.67 15.00 15.22
C THR A 538 70.70 13.88 15.65
N ASP A 539 71.12 12.98 16.53
CA ASP A 539 70.39 11.73 16.84
C ASP A 539 69.74 11.80 18.23
N ALA A 540 68.42 12.02 18.24
CA ALA A 540 67.57 12.21 19.43
C ALA A 540 67.43 11.00 20.38
N THR A 541 68.23 9.96 20.17
CA THR A 541 68.32 8.79 21.04
C THR A 541 69.74 8.56 21.57
N ASP A 542 70.72 9.33 21.09
CA ASP A 542 72.11 9.26 21.48
C ASP A 542 72.50 10.56 22.20
N PRO A 543 72.62 10.54 23.55
CA PRO A 543 72.93 11.74 24.33
C PRO A 543 74.33 12.32 24.09
N CYS A 544 75.10 11.73 23.17
CA CYS A 544 76.36 12.23 22.64
C CYS A 544 76.25 12.72 21.18
N SER A 545 75.04 12.93 20.69
CA SER A 545 74.74 13.38 19.35
C SER A 545 73.85 14.62 19.41
N TYR A 546 74.43 15.77 19.72
CA TYR A 546 73.73 17.06 19.72
C TYR A 546 74.60 18.22 19.28
N ASP A 547 73.95 19.33 18.90
CA ASP A 547 74.59 20.63 18.73
C ASP A 547 74.50 21.44 20.05
N PRO A 548 75.63 21.73 20.72
CA PRO A 548 75.63 22.56 21.93
C PRO A 548 75.00 23.95 21.77
N ASP A 549 74.92 24.49 20.55
CA ASP A 549 74.26 25.78 20.27
C ASP A 549 72.72 25.67 20.30
N ASN A 550 72.14 24.46 20.20
CA ASN A 550 70.70 24.19 20.14
C ASN A 550 70.10 23.66 21.46
N ILE A 551 70.88 23.65 22.54
CA ILE A 551 70.40 23.32 23.88
C ILE A 551 69.32 24.33 24.30
N THR A 552 68.09 23.84 24.49
CA THR A 552 66.93 24.64 24.89
C THR A 552 66.28 24.17 26.19
N VAL A 553 66.61 22.95 26.63
CA VAL A 553 66.12 22.31 27.85
C VAL A 553 67.30 22.01 28.78
N VAL A 554 67.02 21.59 30.02
CA VAL A 554 68.05 21.23 30.99
C VAL A 554 68.61 19.84 30.67
N ILE A 555 69.93 19.75 30.49
CA ILE A 555 70.65 18.48 30.36
C ILE A 555 70.42 17.62 31.62
N VAL A 556 69.83 16.45 31.44
CA VAL A 556 69.61 15.43 32.48
C VAL A 556 70.43 14.16 32.23
N ALA A 557 70.95 13.98 31.02
CA ALA A 557 71.88 12.93 30.67
C ALA A 557 73.16 13.06 31.51
N ASN A 558 73.52 11.97 32.19
CA ASN A 558 74.77 11.90 32.98
C ASN A 558 75.81 11.11 32.18
N VAL A 559 76.11 11.61 31.00
CA VAL A 559 77.10 11.07 30.07
C VAL A 559 78.37 11.93 30.05
N ASP A 560 79.43 11.34 29.50
CA ASP A 560 80.78 11.89 29.33
C ASP A 560 81.18 11.47 27.91
N CYS A 561 80.87 12.34 26.94
CA CYS A 561 80.88 11.97 25.53
C CYS A 561 82.28 11.90 24.91
N ASP A 562 83.25 12.63 25.47
CA ASP A 562 84.65 12.57 25.05
C ASP A 562 85.54 11.69 25.93
N SER A 563 84.99 11.16 27.04
CA SER A 563 85.62 10.26 27.99
C SER A 563 86.79 10.87 28.76
N ASP A 564 86.75 12.17 29.05
CA ASP A 564 87.78 12.89 29.82
C ASP A 564 87.59 12.81 31.34
N GLY A 565 86.42 12.33 31.80
CA GLY A 565 86.04 12.18 33.20
C GLY A 565 85.20 13.32 33.77
N LEU A 566 84.80 14.30 32.97
CA LEU A 566 83.75 15.28 33.25
C LEU A 566 82.48 14.87 32.51
N THR A 567 81.33 15.25 33.07
CA THR A 567 80.06 15.02 32.39
C THR A 567 79.71 16.23 31.53
N ASP A 568 79.07 16.03 30.40
CA ASP A 568 78.62 17.06 29.47
C ASP A 568 77.90 18.24 30.18
N SER A 569 76.98 17.91 31.11
CA SER A 569 76.25 18.92 31.90
C SER A 569 77.15 19.83 32.73
N LEU A 570 78.31 19.34 33.18
CA LEU A 570 79.30 20.10 33.94
C LEU A 570 80.18 20.95 33.02
N GLU A 571 80.45 20.46 31.81
CA GLU A 571 81.26 21.15 30.82
C GLU A 571 80.52 22.33 30.20
N ILE A 572 79.28 22.11 29.75
CA ILE A 572 78.37 23.18 29.30
C ILE A 572 78.21 24.25 30.40
N ALA A 573 78.01 23.84 31.66
CA ALA A 573 77.89 24.78 32.78
C ALA A 573 79.17 25.59 33.05
N ASN A 574 80.35 25.04 32.72
CA ASN A 574 81.64 25.70 32.88
C ASN A 574 82.14 26.38 31.60
N GLY A 575 81.41 26.25 30.49
CA GLY A 575 81.73 26.85 29.19
C GLY A 575 82.88 26.15 28.44
N SER A 576 83.06 24.85 28.67
CA SER A 576 83.98 23.97 27.93
C SER A 576 83.22 23.08 26.94
N ASN A 577 83.92 22.35 26.07
CA ASN A 577 83.33 21.62 24.95
C ASN A 577 83.15 20.12 25.27
N PRO A 578 81.91 19.62 25.40
CA PRO A 578 81.64 18.21 25.76
C PRO A 578 82.15 17.13 24.79
N PHE A 579 82.61 17.53 23.60
CA PHE A 579 83.12 16.64 22.57
C PHE A 579 84.64 16.77 22.35
N ASP A 580 85.35 17.49 23.22
CA ASP A 580 86.80 17.70 23.13
C ASP A 580 87.48 17.38 24.46
N ALA A 581 88.04 16.16 24.55
CA ALA A 581 88.71 15.67 25.77
C ALA A 581 89.92 16.49 26.24
N CYS A 582 90.32 17.54 25.52
CA CYS A 582 91.34 18.49 25.93
C CYS A 582 90.74 19.85 26.37
N ASP A 583 89.42 20.03 26.38
CA ASP A 583 88.70 21.24 26.77
C ASP A 583 87.51 20.93 27.70
N PRO A 584 87.70 20.98 29.04
CA PRO A 584 88.77 21.70 29.72
C PRO A 584 89.94 20.77 30.07
N ASP A 585 91.18 21.24 29.92
CA ASP A 585 92.39 20.47 30.29
C ASP A 585 92.46 20.20 31.81
N ASN A 586 91.71 19.20 32.26
CA ASN A 586 91.40 18.92 33.65
C ASN A 586 92.42 17.97 34.33
N ASN A 587 93.49 17.58 33.63
CA ASN A 587 94.54 16.72 34.20
C ASN A 587 95.85 16.69 33.39
N ASN A 588 96.10 17.66 32.49
CA ASN A 588 97.31 17.71 31.65
C ASN A 588 97.48 16.40 30.85
N LEU A 589 96.37 15.86 30.34
CA LEU A 589 96.30 14.62 29.55
C LEU A 589 96.90 14.81 28.15
N CYS A 590 96.94 16.04 27.63
CA CYS A 590 97.31 16.33 26.24
C CYS A 590 98.77 16.82 26.03
N ASN A 591 99.69 16.62 27.00
CA ASN A 591 101.05 17.19 26.97
C ASN A 591 102.18 16.12 26.98
N GLU A 592 102.70 15.72 25.81
CA GLU A 592 103.88 14.84 25.67
C GLU A 592 105.18 15.64 25.42
N ASP A 593 106.21 15.43 26.25
CA ASP A 593 107.56 16.04 26.10
C ASP A 593 108.24 15.66 24.76
N LEU A 594 109.08 16.57 24.20
CA LEU A 594 109.80 16.33 22.94
C LEU A 594 110.80 15.16 23.05
N PHE A 595 110.57 14.08 22.32
CA PHE A 595 111.45 12.91 22.26
C PHE A 595 111.88 12.59 20.82
N ILE A 596 113.20 12.70 20.57
CA ILE A 596 113.83 12.37 19.29
C ILE A 596 114.60 11.05 19.43
N PRO A 597 114.20 9.97 18.73
CA PRO A 597 114.87 8.67 18.85
C PRO A 597 116.27 8.67 18.22
N GLU A 598 117.15 7.80 18.71
CA GLU A 598 118.54 7.66 18.22
C GLU A 598 118.70 6.61 17.09
N GLY A 599 117.63 5.87 16.78
CA GLY A 599 117.61 4.80 15.78
C GLY A 599 116.22 4.56 15.19
N PHE A 600 116.15 4.11 13.94
CA PHE A 600 114.94 3.53 13.34
C PHE A 600 115.31 2.43 12.34
N SER A 601 114.34 1.57 12.03
CA SER A 601 114.56 0.35 11.26
C SER A 601 113.61 0.22 10.06
N PRO A 602 113.89 0.86 8.91
CA PRO A 602 113.06 0.78 7.72
C PRO A 602 113.22 -0.56 7.00
N ASN A 603 112.71 -1.64 7.59
CA ASN A 603 112.80 -3.03 7.12
C ASN A 603 111.45 -3.62 6.66
N GLY A 604 110.35 -2.89 6.85
CA GLY A 604 109.00 -3.24 6.42
C GLY A 604 108.25 -4.16 7.38
N ASP A 605 108.64 -4.22 8.67
CA ASP A 605 107.98 -5.03 9.69
C ASP A 605 106.84 -4.31 10.45
N GLY A 606 106.59 -3.03 10.12
CA GLY A 606 105.56 -2.18 10.72
C GLY A 606 106.02 -1.44 11.98
N VAL A 607 107.25 -1.67 12.47
CA VAL A 607 107.76 -1.11 13.72
C VAL A 607 108.99 -0.25 13.48
N ASN A 608 108.88 1.06 13.77
CA ASN A 608 109.93 2.05 13.52
C ASN A 608 110.42 2.09 12.05
N ASP A 609 109.53 1.80 11.10
CA ASP A 609 109.82 1.85 9.66
C ASP A 609 110.04 3.28 9.14
N VAL A 610 109.49 4.27 9.85
CA VAL A 610 109.72 5.70 9.60
C VAL A 610 110.28 6.36 10.86
N PHE A 611 111.02 7.44 10.67
CA PHE A 611 111.63 8.18 11.77
C PHE A 611 110.62 9.10 12.46
N VAL A 612 110.00 8.61 13.54
CA VAL A 612 108.95 9.33 14.28
C VAL A 612 109.52 10.06 15.51
N ILE A 613 109.24 11.35 15.61
CA ILE A 613 109.54 12.22 16.76
C ILE A 613 108.24 12.49 17.53
N ARG A 614 108.23 12.21 18.83
CA ARG A 614 107.07 12.49 19.72
C ARG A 614 107.17 13.90 20.28
N GLY A 615 106.02 14.52 20.56
CA GLY A 615 105.95 15.92 20.99
C GLY A 615 106.20 16.94 19.87
N LEU A 616 106.20 16.51 18.60
CA LEU A 616 106.49 17.36 17.44
C LEU A 616 105.36 18.36 17.12
N ASN A 617 104.11 18.04 17.50
CA ASN A 617 102.94 18.90 17.28
C ASN A 617 102.96 20.18 18.14
N ASN A 618 103.78 20.21 19.19
CA ASN A 618 103.93 21.37 20.08
C ASN A 618 104.78 22.50 19.44
N TYR A 619 105.23 22.33 18.19
CA TYR A 619 106.06 23.30 17.47
C TYR A 619 105.42 23.67 16.12
N ASP A 620 105.13 24.96 15.93
CA ASP A 620 104.56 25.53 14.70
C ASP A 620 105.47 25.35 13.47
N LYS A 621 106.78 25.24 13.71
CA LYS A 621 107.80 25.10 12.68
C LYS A 621 108.56 23.80 12.88
N ARG A 622 108.71 22.99 11.83
CA ARG A 622 109.28 21.62 11.89
C ARG A 622 110.25 21.35 10.75
N GLU A 623 111.25 22.22 10.58
CA GLU A 623 112.24 22.05 9.51
C GLU A 623 113.28 20.99 9.91
N VAL A 624 113.61 20.08 8.99
CA VAL A 624 114.65 19.05 9.18
C VAL A 624 115.60 18.95 7.99
N LEU A 625 116.86 18.69 8.30
CA LEU A 625 117.89 18.34 7.33
C LEU A 625 118.69 17.13 7.81
N PHE A 626 118.71 16.05 7.02
CA PHE A 626 119.57 14.89 7.24
C PHE A 626 120.79 14.90 6.30
N LEU A 627 121.94 14.51 6.85
CA LEU A 627 123.25 14.52 6.20
C LEU A 627 123.92 13.15 6.38
N ASN A 628 124.66 12.69 5.37
CA ASN A 628 125.55 11.53 5.52
C ASN A 628 126.89 11.91 6.18
N ARG A 629 127.71 10.90 6.51
CA ARG A 629 129.03 11.10 7.16
C ARG A 629 130.02 12.02 6.44
N TRP A 630 129.79 12.32 5.16
CA TRP A 630 130.62 13.22 4.36
C TRP A 630 130.06 14.64 4.26
N GLY A 631 128.95 14.93 4.94
CA GLY A 631 128.28 16.23 4.91
C GLY A 631 127.39 16.46 3.70
N ASN A 632 127.10 15.42 2.89
CA ASN A 632 126.16 15.53 1.79
C ASN A 632 124.73 15.35 2.30
N LYS A 633 123.80 16.19 1.81
CA LYS A 633 122.36 16.09 2.10
C LYS A 633 121.80 14.77 1.60
N VAL A 634 120.95 14.15 2.42
CA VAL A 634 120.23 12.92 2.06
C VAL A 634 118.71 13.07 2.14
N TYR A 635 118.20 13.97 2.99
CA TYR A 635 116.78 14.31 3.07
C TYR A 635 116.60 15.71 3.67
N GLU A 636 115.62 16.47 3.21
CA GLU A 636 115.26 17.79 3.74
C GLU A 636 113.74 17.98 3.67
N SER A 637 113.14 18.43 4.78
CA SER A 637 111.73 18.85 4.83
C SER A 637 111.59 20.18 5.54
N GLN A 638 110.71 21.04 5.03
CA GLN A 638 110.37 22.32 5.65
C GLN A 638 109.30 22.18 6.73
N ASP A 639 108.52 21.10 6.67
CA ASP A 639 107.48 20.75 7.62
C ASP A 639 107.47 19.22 7.78
N TYR A 640 108.30 18.73 8.69
CA TYR A 640 108.49 17.31 8.91
C TYR A 640 107.26 16.68 9.58
N LYS A 641 106.73 15.59 8.99
CA LYS A 641 105.48 14.95 9.43
C LYS A 641 105.70 13.54 9.97
N ASN A 642 106.90 13.24 10.47
CA ASN A 642 107.29 11.91 10.95
C ASN A 642 107.21 10.81 9.86
N ASP A 643 107.52 11.17 8.63
CA ASP A 643 107.25 10.38 7.43
C ASP A 643 108.51 9.90 6.69
N TRP A 644 109.72 10.14 7.23
CA TRP A 644 110.95 9.71 6.57
C TRP A 644 111.27 8.23 6.81
N ASP A 645 111.33 7.46 5.72
CA ASP A 645 111.54 6.01 5.65
C ASP A 645 113.01 5.61 5.39
N GLY A 646 113.95 6.55 5.51
CA GLY A 646 115.36 6.29 5.23
C GLY A 646 115.69 6.19 3.74
N THR A 647 114.90 6.83 2.88
CA THR A 647 115.24 7.05 1.47
C THR A 647 116.06 8.32 1.26
N ASN A 648 116.86 8.33 0.19
CA ASN A 648 117.70 9.43 -0.25
C ASN A 648 116.96 10.28 -1.28
N GLN A 649 116.69 11.53 -0.93
CA GLN A 649 116.04 12.51 -1.79
C GLN A 649 116.98 13.11 -2.86
N PHE A 650 118.31 13.01 -2.68
CA PHE A 650 119.30 13.75 -3.48
C PHE A 650 120.30 12.86 -4.26
N GLY A 651 120.17 11.53 -4.22
CA GLY A 651 121.07 10.58 -4.91
C GLY A 651 120.61 10.16 -6.31
N THR A 652 121.55 9.72 -7.16
CA THR A 652 121.30 9.35 -8.58
C THR A 652 121.51 7.86 -8.93
N SER A 653 121.29 6.91 -8.00
CA SER A 653 121.51 5.47 -8.23
C SER A 653 120.24 4.63 -8.02
N ARG A 654 120.11 3.52 -8.78
CA ARG A 654 118.98 2.56 -8.71
C ARG A 654 118.81 2.01 -7.29
N GLY A 655 117.68 2.35 -6.67
CA GLY A 655 117.33 2.05 -5.28
C GLY A 655 117.56 3.28 -4.42
N ASN A 656 116.51 4.07 -4.17
CA ASN A 656 116.58 5.31 -3.38
C ASN A 656 116.84 5.07 -1.88
N GLU A 657 117.23 3.86 -1.49
CA GLU A 657 117.41 3.46 -0.11
C GLU A 657 118.80 3.83 0.41
N LEU A 658 118.86 4.49 1.55
CA LEU A 658 120.14 4.83 2.20
C LEU A 658 120.79 3.58 2.82
N PRO A 659 122.11 3.37 2.70
CA PRO A 659 122.78 2.23 3.33
C PRO A 659 122.73 2.32 4.86
N VAL A 660 122.77 1.16 5.52
CA VAL A 660 122.90 1.02 6.98
C VAL A 660 124.13 1.79 7.45
N ALA A 661 123.88 2.88 8.19
CA ALA A 661 124.90 3.81 8.64
C ALA A 661 124.31 4.82 9.64
N THR A 662 125.20 5.56 10.29
CA THR A 662 124.82 6.75 11.04
C THR A 662 124.70 7.96 10.11
N TYR A 663 123.56 8.65 10.21
CA TYR A 663 123.28 9.94 9.57
C TYR A 663 123.21 11.02 10.66
N PHE A 664 123.30 12.28 10.25
CA PHE A 664 123.25 13.43 11.16
C PHE A 664 122.06 14.30 10.80
N TYR A 665 121.36 14.81 11.80
CA TYR A 665 120.21 15.68 11.59
C TYR A 665 120.42 17.07 12.19
N ILE A 666 119.76 18.03 11.59
CA ILE A 666 119.56 19.38 12.12
C ILE A 666 118.06 19.65 12.08
N PHE A 667 117.43 19.74 13.24
CA PHE A 667 116.05 20.20 13.38
C PHE A 667 116.04 21.67 13.75
N ASN A 668 115.17 22.44 13.10
CA ASN A 668 114.91 23.83 13.41
C ASN A 668 113.43 24.01 13.71
N PHE A 669 113.13 24.22 15.00
CA PHE A 669 111.76 24.42 15.48
C PHE A 669 111.35 25.91 15.55
N GLY A 670 112.07 26.78 14.84
CA GLY A 670 111.81 28.22 14.83
C GLY A 670 112.55 28.96 15.93
N THR A 671 111.99 30.08 16.40
CA THR A 671 112.60 30.95 17.41
C THR A 671 111.75 30.95 18.68
N THR A 672 112.38 30.92 19.84
CA THR A 672 111.69 31.24 21.11
C THR A 672 111.18 32.68 21.10
N THR A 673 110.26 33.02 22.01
CA THR A 673 109.70 34.37 22.20
C THR A 673 110.77 35.46 22.47
N GLY A 674 112.04 35.09 22.67
CA GLY A 674 113.21 35.97 22.81
C GLY A 674 114.10 36.10 21.56
N GLY A 675 113.77 35.44 20.44
CA GLY A 675 114.47 35.54 19.15
C GLY A 675 115.63 34.56 18.92
N ASP A 676 115.96 33.72 19.89
CA ASP A 676 116.99 32.69 19.72
C ASP A 676 116.42 31.45 19.00
N PRO A 677 117.12 30.90 17.98
CA PRO A 677 116.64 29.74 17.22
C PRO A 677 116.76 28.45 18.02
N ILE A 678 115.67 27.67 18.06
CA ILE A 678 115.61 26.33 18.69
C ILE A 678 116.13 25.31 17.68
N ILE A 679 117.43 25.00 17.79
CA ILE A 679 118.10 24.08 16.88
C ILE A 679 118.56 22.83 17.64
N PHE A 680 118.02 21.68 17.27
CA PHE A 680 118.51 20.38 17.75
C PHE A 680 119.42 19.75 16.72
N LYS A 681 120.56 19.25 17.19
CA LYS A 681 121.53 18.55 16.34
C LYS A 681 121.87 17.22 16.99
N GLY A 682 121.85 16.18 16.19
CA GLY A 682 122.13 14.84 16.68
C GLY A 682 122.50 13.91 15.54
N PHE A 683 122.58 12.64 15.89
CA PHE A 683 122.76 11.57 14.94
C PHE A 683 121.59 10.61 15.02
N ILE A 684 121.38 9.89 13.93
CA ILE A 684 120.38 8.85 13.80
C ILE A 684 121.04 7.63 13.18
N TYR A 685 120.88 6.47 13.81
CA TYR A 685 121.34 5.20 13.26
C TYR A 685 120.22 4.55 12.44
N LEU A 686 120.43 4.41 11.13
CA LEU A 686 119.53 3.68 10.25
C LEU A 686 120.02 2.24 10.14
N ASN A 687 119.16 1.28 10.51
CA ASN A 687 119.43 -0.16 10.42
C ASN A 687 118.34 -0.84 9.58
N ARG A 688 118.64 -1.79 8.70
CA ARG A 688 117.61 -2.55 7.96
C ARG A 688 117.72 -4.03 8.27
#